data_AF-I7D6I5-F1
#
_entry.id   AF-I7D6I5-F1
#
_cell.length_a   1.000
_cell.length_b   1.000
_cell.length_c   1.000
_cell.angle_alpha   90.00
_cell.angle_beta   90.00
_cell.angle_gamma   90.00
#
_symmetry.space_group_name_H-M   'P 1'
#
loop_
_entity.id
_entity.type
_entity.pdbx_description
1 polymer ?
#
loop_
_entity_poly.entity_id
_entity_poly.type
_entity_poly.pdbx_seq_one_letter_code
_entity_poly.pdbx_strand_id
1 'polypeptide(L)'
;MANLSSAALALLFITAPCAGIQPVSYRTFDGFASDAHAAPMSMTLVSRFYVPYNLNAASLAFGMGAAEQISYDPIEKYVYAVSEQGVVNVVDYNNPADPVLEPTLGIDLTSVDEVGGLTDVEVCGQWLFVSMAAATKTDPGFVRIYKKALRAKSDSNKSAPVLAKSVTVGPLPDMIKPNHECTKVAVANEAGGVYSQELLDPPGSVSIIHIETGAVTPVSFESIVTSDDELMSKGVHLPLPLKAMEYFDLHSNQFKDKLDFASARANYKPVSQLEPEYVLWGPDDAKIYVNLQENSALVEIDANTGVASSISAYPLKDWSASGATEGIDTVNDDQCLLEHKPGFASMRMPDSIAVVSIDGKTYILTADEGDDKEYGKFESKQKFKDVIDSSTSFGSDFEEFTANASTLSEAYSNFGGTKMRITIGSTAVNYTNPEKPVFKKAVGFGGRGISIFNADTKEEVWNSGSAFEKSQCAAYPWAHNGVQDEEFASLTGVLYNSASTSAKTKEAIEEINDPDQDGCSDGGNGKPGACPLGKTVDARSLKDGAGPESIVAGVACGRLLAVTATEKQGTAFVYDISTISSPKLLFVHHLSPASETKNPGVAYGDRTLGDIDPESAVFLESHNSPTGNAGIMFGGAWSGTVSFYEFEDASGNKCRHRSYVDQGTSGSVCFFDIMSALVIMLAAVI
;
A
#
# COMPACT_ATOMS: atom_id res chain seq x y z
N MET A 1 -36.15 -16.68 -68.81
CA MET A 1 -37.36 -17.14 -68.10
C MET A 1 -36.95 -18.37 -67.28
N ALA A 2 -36.90 -18.43 -65.95
CA ALA A 2 -37.10 -17.47 -64.88
C ALA A 2 -36.31 -17.97 -63.64
N ASN A 3 -35.48 -17.09 -63.06
CA ASN A 3 -35.33 -16.74 -61.62
C ASN A 3 -35.27 -17.86 -60.54
N LEU A 4 -34.41 -17.85 -59.51
CA LEU A 4 -33.46 -16.88 -58.95
C LEU A 4 -32.46 -17.63 -58.03
N SER A 5 -31.21 -17.17 -58.07
CA SER A 5 -30.03 -17.31 -57.18
C SER A 5 -30.14 -17.94 -55.78
N SER A 6 -29.10 -18.67 -55.38
CA SER A 6 -28.22 -18.28 -54.25
C SER A 6 -26.99 -19.19 -54.09
N ALA A 7 -25.88 -18.56 -53.70
CA ALA A 7 -24.54 -19.12 -53.58
C ALA A 7 -24.37 -19.96 -52.30
N ALA A 8 -23.65 -21.07 -52.40
CA ALA A 8 -23.18 -21.84 -51.24
C ALA A 8 -21.89 -21.23 -50.71
N LEU A 9 -22.01 -20.53 -49.58
CA LEU A 9 -20.91 -20.03 -48.78
C LEU A 9 -20.42 -21.17 -47.86
N ALA A 10 -19.16 -21.56 -47.99
CA ALA A 10 -18.50 -22.44 -47.05
C ALA A 10 -18.19 -21.65 -45.77
N LEU A 11 -18.83 -21.99 -44.64
CA LEU A 11 -18.41 -21.55 -43.31
C LEU A 11 -17.77 -22.74 -42.58
N LEU A 12 -16.46 -22.63 -42.38
CA LEU A 12 -15.66 -23.47 -41.49
C LEU A 12 -16.00 -23.04 -40.05
N PHE A 13 -16.66 -23.89 -39.28
CA PHE A 13 -16.84 -23.65 -37.83
C PHE A 13 -15.54 -24.04 -37.12
N ILE A 14 -14.72 -23.04 -36.80
CA ILE A 14 -13.67 -23.16 -35.79
C ILE A 14 -14.37 -23.09 -34.43
N THR A 15 -14.48 -24.22 -33.74
CA THR A 15 -14.87 -24.24 -32.33
C THR A 15 -13.67 -23.82 -31.50
N ALA A 16 -13.59 -22.54 -31.14
CA ALA A 16 -12.74 -22.11 -30.04
C ALA A 16 -13.43 -22.50 -28.72
N PRO A 17 -12.72 -23.10 -27.75
CA PRO A 17 -13.28 -23.27 -26.41
C PRO A 17 -13.45 -21.88 -25.77
N CYS A 18 -14.67 -21.55 -25.36
CA CYS A 18 -14.89 -20.47 -24.39
C CYS A 18 -14.19 -20.87 -23.08
N ALA A 19 -12.95 -20.39 -22.90
CA ALA A 19 -12.43 -20.19 -21.57
C ALA A 19 -13.36 -19.18 -20.89
N GLY A 20 -14.10 -19.63 -19.88
CA GLY A 20 -14.89 -18.74 -19.04
C GLY A 20 -13.93 -17.82 -18.31
N ILE A 21 -13.77 -16.60 -18.81
CA ILE A 21 -13.22 -15.49 -18.04
C ILE A 21 -14.29 -15.19 -17.00
N GLN A 22 -14.03 -15.54 -15.74
CA GLN A 22 -14.80 -14.96 -14.63
C GLN A 22 -14.43 -13.47 -14.61
N PRO A 23 -15.37 -12.54 -14.82
CA PRO A 23 -15.07 -11.13 -14.59
C PRO A 23 -14.63 -10.99 -13.13
N VAL A 24 -13.50 -10.32 -12.91
CA VAL A 24 -13.06 -10.00 -11.55
C VAL A 24 -14.14 -9.11 -10.94
N SER A 25 -14.75 -9.60 -9.86
CA SER A 25 -15.87 -8.96 -9.18
C SER A 25 -15.48 -7.57 -8.67
N TYR A 26 -15.94 -6.51 -9.35
CA TYR A 26 -16.10 -5.22 -8.70
C TYR A 26 -17.10 -5.40 -7.55
N ARG A 27 -16.78 -4.89 -6.35
CA ARG A 27 -17.62 -5.13 -5.17
C ARG A 27 -18.81 -4.17 -5.16
N THR A 28 -19.89 -4.54 -5.85
CA THR A 28 -21.21 -3.97 -5.59
C THR A 28 -21.83 -4.64 -4.38
N PHE A 29 -22.01 -3.88 -3.30
CA PHE A 29 -22.77 -4.33 -2.15
C PHE A 29 -24.20 -3.76 -2.25
N ASP A 30 -25.13 -4.55 -2.74
CA ASP A 30 -26.54 -4.16 -2.94
C ASP A 30 -27.37 -4.24 -1.63
N GLY A 31 -26.74 -4.10 -0.47
CA GLY A 31 -27.44 -3.92 0.80
C GLY A 31 -28.17 -5.14 1.38
N PHE A 32 -28.03 -6.35 0.81
CA PHE A 32 -28.69 -7.55 1.34
C PHE A 32 -28.00 -8.14 2.59
N ALA A 33 -27.96 -7.37 3.68
CA ALA A 33 -27.72 -7.93 5.00
C ALA A 33 -29.02 -8.53 5.54
N SER A 34 -29.37 -9.75 5.10
CA SER A 34 -30.58 -10.43 5.62
C SER A 34 -30.45 -10.84 7.09
N ASP A 35 -29.24 -10.83 7.66
CA ASP A 35 -29.01 -11.03 9.10
C ASP A 35 -28.06 -9.94 9.64
N ALA A 36 -28.63 -8.89 10.24
CA ALA A 36 -27.89 -7.85 10.95
C ALA A 36 -27.05 -8.36 12.15
N HIS A 37 -27.12 -9.66 12.46
CA HIS A 37 -26.38 -10.33 13.53
C HIS A 37 -25.13 -11.09 13.07
N ALA A 38 -24.82 -11.15 11.77
CA ALA A 38 -23.70 -11.91 11.22
C ALA A 38 -22.47 -11.02 10.91
N ALA A 39 -22.02 -10.17 11.84
CA ALA A 39 -20.70 -9.54 11.68
C ALA A 39 -19.60 -10.50 12.16
N PRO A 40 -18.41 -10.53 11.53
CA PRO A 40 -17.29 -11.24 12.13
C PRO A 40 -16.87 -10.54 13.43
N MET A 41 -16.50 -11.34 14.42
CA MET A 41 -16.07 -10.89 15.75
C MET A 41 -14.58 -11.14 16.01
N SER A 42 -13.96 -11.99 15.20
CA SER A 42 -12.54 -12.32 15.29
C SER A 42 -12.03 -12.83 13.94
N MET A 43 -10.72 -13.05 13.87
CA MET A 43 -10.11 -13.90 12.87
C MET A 43 -9.14 -14.88 13.54
N THR A 44 -8.96 -16.05 12.93
CA THR A 44 -8.08 -17.12 13.43
C THR A 44 -7.03 -17.47 12.40
N LEU A 45 -5.78 -17.60 12.84
CA LEU A 45 -4.69 -18.06 12.00
C LEU A 45 -4.94 -19.51 11.55
N VAL A 46 -4.89 -19.74 10.24
CA VAL A 46 -4.90 -21.06 9.62
C VAL A 46 -3.47 -21.57 9.45
N SER A 47 -2.61 -20.73 8.89
CA SER A 47 -1.20 -21.04 8.65
C SER A 47 -0.38 -19.77 8.57
N ARG A 48 0.91 -19.89 8.91
CA ARG A 48 1.94 -18.89 8.64
C ARG A 48 3.08 -19.55 7.89
N PHE A 49 3.35 -19.07 6.70
CA PHE A 49 4.47 -19.53 5.88
C PHE A 49 5.61 -18.53 5.98
N TYR A 50 6.84 -18.98 6.22
CA TYR A 50 8.03 -18.13 6.16
C TYR A 50 8.61 -18.23 4.74
N VAL A 51 8.55 -17.14 4.01
CA VAL A 51 9.07 -17.01 2.65
C VAL A 51 10.59 -16.88 2.69
N PRO A 52 11.33 -17.70 1.93
CA PRO A 52 12.76 -17.50 1.78
C PRO A 52 13.05 -16.28 0.90
N TYR A 53 14.13 -15.56 1.21
CA TYR A 53 14.56 -14.39 0.43
C TYR A 53 15.15 -14.77 -0.94
N ASN A 54 15.29 -16.08 -1.24
CA ASN A 54 15.61 -16.60 -2.56
C ASN A 54 14.82 -17.91 -2.78
N LEU A 55 15.01 -18.61 -3.90
CA LEU A 55 14.25 -19.84 -4.19
C LEU A 55 14.61 -21.08 -3.35
N ASN A 56 15.61 -20.99 -2.46
CA ASN A 56 15.99 -22.08 -1.56
C ASN A 56 15.20 -22.01 -0.25
N ALA A 57 14.43 -23.05 0.05
CA ALA A 57 13.65 -23.17 1.28
C ALA A 57 14.45 -22.98 2.59
N ALA A 58 15.77 -23.18 2.57
CA ALA A 58 16.63 -22.97 3.73
C ALA A 58 17.07 -21.50 3.93
N SER A 59 16.89 -20.64 2.92
CA SER A 59 17.31 -19.23 2.93
C SER A 59 16.27 -18.35 3.61
N LEU A 60 16.06 -18.60 4.90
CA LEU A 60 15.12 -17.87 5.75
C LEU A 60 15.89 -16.87 6.62
N ALA A 61 15.59 -15.58 6.48
CA ALA A 61 16.17 -14.52 7.29
C ALA A 61 15.19 -13.35 7.47
N PHE A 62 15.17 -12.79 8.67
CA PHE A 62 14.49 -11.54 8.98
C PHE A 62 15.20 -10.35 8.30
N GLY A 63 14.41 -9.38 7.84
CA GLY A 63 14.87 -8.09 7.28
C GLY A 63 15.32 -8.16 5.82
N MET A 64 15.07 -9.26 5.10
CA MET A 64 15.55 -9.42 3.72
C MET A 64 14.53 -9.03 2.64
N GLY A 65 13.40 -8.40 3.00
CA GLY A 65 12.32 -8.05 2.05
C GLY A 65 11.85 -9.28 1.27
N ALA A 66 11.45 -10.34 1.97
CA ALA A 66 11.20 -11.65 1.34
C ALA A 66 9.74 -11.85 0.87
N ALA A 67 8.84 -10.99 1.32
CA ALA A 67 7.42 -11.00 0.99
C ALA A 67 6.90 -9.56 0.88
N GLU A 68 7.58 -8.76 0.06
CA GLU A 68 7.32 -7.33 -0.18
C GLU A 68 5.86 -7.11 -0.59
N GLN A 69 5.50 -7.69 -1.73
CA GLN A 69 4.12 -7.76 -2.19
C GLN A 69 3.71 -9.21 -2.40
N ILE A 70 2.43 -9.49 -2.17
CA ILE A 70 1.84 -10.81 -2.42
C ILE A 70 0.60 -10.72 -3.29
N SER A 71 0.41 -11.72 -4.14
CA SER A 71 -0.82 -11.92 -4.88
C SER A 71 -1.23 -13.40 -4.87
N TYR A 72 -2.54 -13.65 -4.81
CA TYR A 72 -3.09 -14.98 -4.66
C TYR A 72 -3.92 -15.39 -5.87
N ASP A 73 -3.62 -16.55 -6.44
CA ASP A 73 -4.39 -17.17 -7.50
C ASP A 73 -5.46 -18.11 -6.91
N PRO A 74 -6.75 -17.74 -6.94
CA PRO A 74 -7.81 -18.57 -6.37
C PRO A 74 -8.11 -19.84 -7.18
N ILE A 75 -7.71 -19.88 -8.46
CA ILE A 75 -7.94 -21.04 -9.33
C ILE A 75 -6.88 -22.10 -9.06
N GLU A 76 -5.61 -21.68 -9.14
CA GLU A 76 -4.47 -22.59 -9.01
C GLU A 76 -4.03 -22.76 -7.55
N LYS A 77 -4.55 -21.93 -6.63
CA LYS A 77 -4.23 -21.92 -5.19
C LYS A 77 -2.74 -21.72 -4.91
N TYR A 78 -2.13 -20.79 -5.64
CA TYR A 78 -0.76 -20.36 -5.42
C TYR A 78 -0.74 -18.94 -4.87
N VAL A 79 0.11 -18.69 -3.87
CA VAL A 79 0.56 -17.35 -3.52
C VAL A 79 1.86 -17.09 -4.28
N TYR A 80 1.94 -15.93 -4.92
CA TYR A 80 3.17 -15.36 -5.44
C TYR A 80 3.63 -14.31 -4.45
N ALA A 81 4.86 -14.41 -3.97
CA ALA A 81 5.47 -13.45 -3.05
C ALA A 81 6.74 -12.89 -3.68
N VAL A 82 6.77 -11.58 -3.86
CA VAL A 82 7.95 -10.86 -4.36
C VAL A 82 8.96 -10.70 -3.25
N SER A 83 10.23 -10.93 -3.59
CA SER A 83 11.34 -10.52 -2.75
C SER A 83 12.16 -9.45 -3.44
N GLU A 84 12.53 -8.42 -2.68
CA GLU A 84 13.46 -7.36 -3.09
C GLU A 84 14.82 -7.93 -3.54
N GLN A 85 15.16 -9.15 -3.12
CA GLN A 85 16.37 -9.85 -3.53
C GLN A 85 16.32 -10.39 -4.97
N GLY A 86 15.29 -10.06 -5.75
CA GLY A 86 15.22 -10.37 -7.18
C GLY A 86 14.59 -11.72 -7.50
N VAL A 87 13.73 -12.26 -6.63
CA VAL A 87 12.98 -13.49 -6.91
C VAL A 87 11.49 -13.33 -6.65
N VAL A 88 10.69 -14.12 -7.38
CA VAL A 88 9.28 -14.37 -7.03
C VAL A 88 9.17 -15.79 -6.52
N ASN A 89 8.83 -15.93 -5.24
CA ASN A 89 8.53 -17.21 -4.62
C ASN A 89 7.10 -17.64 -4.95
N VAL A 90 6.90 -18.94 -5.20
CA VAL A 90 5.58 -19.53 -5.39
C VAL A 90 5.31 -20.50 -4.25
N VAL A 91 4.22 -20.27 -3.52
CA VAL A 91 3.81 -21.07 -2.36
C VAL A 91 2.47 -21.75 -2.66
N ASP A 92 2.44 -23.08 -2.54
CA ASP A 92 1.28 -23.93 -2.74
C ASP A 92 0.36 -23.88 -1.51
N TYR A 93 -0.83 -23.30 -1.67
CA TYR A 93 -1.88 -23.22 -0.65
C TYR A 93 -3.03 -24.22 -0.90
N ASN A 94 -2.82 -25.28 -1.68
CA ASN A 94 -3.83 -26.31 -1.87
C ASN A 94 -4.18 -27.06 -0.58
N ASN A 95 -3.20 -27.22 0.32
CA ASN A 95 -3.44 -27.51 1.73
C ASN A 95 -3.16 -26.25 2.56
N PRO A 96 -4.17 -25.40 2.81
CA PRO A 96 -3.95 -24.10 3.45
C PRO A 96 -3.53 -24.19 4.92
N ALA A 97 -3.58 -25.38 5.55
CA ALA A 97 -3.06 -25.58 6.91
C ALA A 97 -1.54 -25.91 6.93
N ASP A 98 -0.98 -26.29 5.79
CA ASP A 98 0.43 -26.66 5.61
C ASP A 98 0.90 -26.22 4.22
N PRO A 99 1.03 -24.90 3.97
CA PRO A 99 1.50 -24.37 2.70
C PRO A 99 2.95 -24.75 2.43
N VAL A 100 3.29 -25.00 1.16
CA VAL A 100 4.60 -25.54 0.76
C VAL A 100 5.25 -24.69 -0.33
N LEU A 101 6.54 -24.42 -0.21
CA LEU A 101 7.31 -23.76 -1.28
C LEU A 101 7.36 -24.64 -2.53
N GLU A 102 7.22 -24.03 -3.71
CA GLU A 102 7.43 -24.68 -5.01
C GLU A 102 8.62 -24.03 -5.74
N PRO A 103 9.88 -24.36 -5.40
CA PRO A 103 11.06 -23.71 -5.98
C PRO A 103 11.14 -23.79 -7.50
N THR A 104 10.61 -24.87 -8.08
CA THR A 104 10.61 -25.10 -9.53
C THR A 104 9.59 -24.24 -10.28
N LEU A 105 8.66 -23.60 -9.56
CA LEU A 105 7.71 -22.63 -10.10
C LEU A 105 8.13 -21.18 -9.82
N GLY A 106 9.15 -20.98 -8.98
CA GLY A 106 9.70 -19.66 -8.70
C GLY A 106 10.35 -19.00 -9.92
N ILE A 107 10.42 -17.67 -9.89
CA ILE A 107 11.08 -16.87 -10.91
C ILE A 107 12.35 -16.27 -10.30
N ASP A 108 13.50 -16.52 -10.92
CA ASP A 108 14.79 -15.97 -10.52
C ASP A 108 15.23 -14.89 -11.51
N LEU A 109 15.34 -13.65 -11.02
CA LEU A 109 15.75 -12.48 -11.80
C LEU A 109 17.09 -11.91 -11.31
N THR A 110 17.79 -12.60 -10.39
CA THR A 110 19.06 -12.14 -9.80
C THR A 110 20.21 -12.00 -10.81
N SER A 111 20.07 -12.62 -11.98
CA SER A 111 21.05 -12.56 -13.08
C SER A 111 20.71 -11.53 -14.16
N VAL A 112 19.67 -10.72 -13.95
CA VAL A 112 19.27 -9.68 -14.89
C VAL A 112 19.88 -8.35 -14.43
N ASP A 113 21.02 -7.97 -15.02
CA ASP A 113 21.78 -6.76 -14.64
C ASP A 113 21.00 -5.45 -14.71
N GLU A 114 19.90 -5.41 -15.46
CA GLU A 114 19.03 -4.24 -15.64
C GLU A 114 18.08 -4.00 -14.45
N VAL A 115 17.93 -4.97 -13.55
CA VAL A 115 16.93 -4.97 -12.45
C VAL A 115 17.54 -4.41 -11.17
N GLY A 116 16.91 -3.36 -10.62
CA GLY A 116 17.31 -2.72 -9.35
C GLY A 116 16.59 -3.28 -8.11
N GLY A 117 15.50 -4.01 -8.30
CA GLY A 117 14.66 -4.58 -7.25
C GLY A 117 13.30 -4.94 -7.82
N LEU A 118 12.64 -5.94 -7.25
CA LEU A 118 11.24 -6.23 -7.55
C LEU A 118 10.36 -5.49 -6.56
N THR A 119 9.29 -4.88 -7.05
CA THR A 119 8.41 -4.01 -6.26
C THR A 119 7.05 -4.65 -6.05
N ASP A 120 6.37 -5.11 -7.11
CA ASP A 120 5.03 -5.66 -7.00
C ASP A 120 4.77 -6.88 -7.91
N VAL A 121 3.78 -7.70 -7.54
CA VAL A 121 3.31 -8.88 -8.27
C VAL A 121 1.80 -8.96 -8.27
N GLU A 122 1.22 -9.21 -9.45
CA GLU A 122 -0.21 -9.41 -9.58
C GLU A 122 -0.58 -10.58 -10.48
N VAL A 123 -1.69 -11.25 -10.18
CA VAL A 123 -2.24 -12.33 -11.01
C VAL A 123 -3.63 -11.96 -11.52
N CYS A 124 -3.87 -12.12 -12.82
CA CYS A 124 -5.19 -11.88 -13.42
C CYS A 124 -5.43 -12.85 -14.59
N GLY A 125 -6.49 -13.65 -14.48
CA GLY A 125 -6.83 -14.64 -15.49
C GLY A 125 -5.70 -15.66 -15.70
N GLN A 126 -5.06 -15.62 -16.87
CA GLN A 126 -3.94 -16.50 -17.26
C GLN A 126 -2.56 -15.84 -17.09
N TRP A 127 -2.53 -14.60 -16.61
CA TRP A 127 -1.34 -13.75 -16.60
C TRP A 127 -0.84 -13.53 -15.18
N LEU A 128 0.48 -13.48 -15.05
CA LEU A 128 1.21 -13.05 -13.86
C LEU A 128 2.08 -11.85 -14.29
N PHE A 129 2.06 -10.80 -13.49
CA PHE A 129 2.76 -9.54 -13.72
C PHE A 129 3.77 -9.34 -12.59
N VAL A 130 4.96 -8.84 -12.93
CA VAL A 130 5.99 -8.49 -11.95
C VAL A 130 6.58 -7.15 -12.37
N SER A 131 6.49 -6.13 -11.52
CA SER A 131 7.16 -4.84 -11.70
C SER A 131 8.57 -4.88 -11.11
N MET A 132 9.45 -4.07 -11.69
CA MET A 132 10.82 -3.92 -11.23
C MET A 132 11.41 -2.57 -11.59
N ALA A 133 12.10 -1.98 -10.62
CA ALA A 133 12.96 -0.83 -10.84
C ALA A 133 14.11 -1.17 -11.78
N ALA A 134 14.61 -0.17 -12.49
CA ALA A 134 15.91 -0.27 -13.15
C ALA A 134 17.03 -0.21 -12.10
N ALA A 135 18.21 -0.74 -12.44
CA ALA A 135 19.39 -0.66 -11.56
C ALA A 135 19.75 0.79 -11.15
N THR A 136 19.42 1.76 -11.99
CA THR A 136 19.43 3.19 -11.63
C THR A 136 17.98 3.64 -11.39
N LYS A 137 17.64 4.06 -10.16
CA LYS A 137 16.26 4.42 -9.73
C LYS A 137 15.55 5.38 -10.69
N THR A 138 16.29 6.36 -11.25
CA THR A 138 15.74 7.38 -12.17
C THR A 138 15.54 6.91 -13.61
N ASP A 139 16.04 5.72 -13.97
CA ASP A 139 15.87 5.17 -15.31
C ASP A 139 14.53 4.45 -15.45
N PRO A 140 13.94 4.39 -16.67
CA PRO A 140 12.73 3.62 -16.94
C PRO A 140 12.81 2.17 -16.44
N GLY A 141 11.86 1.74 -15.61
CA GLY A 141 11.75 0.36 -15.13
C GLY A 141 11.00 -0.55 -16.09
N PHE A 142 10.59 -1.73 -15.58
CA PHE A 142 9.98 -2.77 -16.39
C PHE A 142 8.77 -3.43 -15.72
N VAL A 143 7.85 -3.92 -16.55
CA VAL A 143 6.88 -4.95 -16.15
C VAL A 143 7.11 -6.19 -16.99
N ARG A 144 7.34 -7.32 -16.33
CA ARG A 144 7.41 -8.64 -16.97
C ARG A 144 6.06 -9.34 -16.86
N ILE A 145 5.56 -9.78 -18.02
CA ILE A 145 4.27 -10.46 -18.16
C ILE A 145 4.54 -11.93 -18.46
N TYR A 146 4.09 -12.80 -17.59
CA TYR A 146 4.22 -14.25 -17.70
C TYR A 146 2.85 -14.88 -17.93
N LYS A 147 2.80 -16.00 -18.66
CA LYS A 147 1.75 -16.99 -18.41
C LYS A 147 1.96 -17.52 -17.00
N LYS A 148 0.93 -17.49 -16.16
CA LYS A 148 1.02 -17.88 -14.75
C LYS A 148 1.35 -19.37 -14.58
N ALA A 149 1.74 -19.77 -13.37
CA ALA A 149 1.92 -21.17 -13.05
C ALA A 149 0.59 -21.91 -13.16
N LEU A 150 0.60 -23.14 -13.69
CA LEU A 150 -0.60 -23.98 -13.77
C LEU A 150 -0.41 -25.22 -12.90
N ARG A 151 -1.37 -25.46 -12.01
CA ARG A 151 -1.49 -26.72 -11.29
C ARG A 151 -1.97 -27.78 -12.28
N ALA A 152 -1.18 -28.83 -12.44
CA ALA A 152 -1.67 -29.98 -13.15
C ALA A 152 -2.57 -30.84 -12.27
N LYS A 153 -3.41 -31.68 -12.91
CA LYS A 153 -4.22 -32.71 -12.22
C LYS A 153 -3.39 -33.72 -11.42
N SER A 154 -2.06 -33.74 -11.59
CA SER A 154 -1.08 -34.48 -10.78
C SER A 154 0.22 -33.68 -10.67
N ASP A 155 0.95 -33.82 -9.56
CA ASP A 155 2.17 -33.05 -9.27
C ASP A 155 3.27 -33.13 -10.34
N SER A 156 3.32 -34.22 -11.11
CA SER A 156 4.32 -34.45 -12.15
C SER A 156 4.19 -33.58 -13.41
N ASN A 157 3.15 -32.75 -13.52
CA ASN A 157 2.83 -31.97 -14.73
C ASN A 157 2.63 -30.47 -14.46
N LYS A 158 2.98 -29.96 -13.26
CA LYS A 158 2.93 -28.52 -12.96
C LYS A 158 3.72 -27.73 -14.02
N SER A 159 3.19 -26.59 -14.45
CA SER A 159 3.87 -25.72 -15.42
C SER A 159 4.35 -24.46 -14.73
N ALA A 160 5.65 -24.18 -14.81
CA ALA A 160 6.25 -22.95 -14.29
C ALA A 160 5.76 -21.72 -15.08
N PRO A 161 5.81 -20.52 -14.48
CA PRO A 161 5.54 -19.28 -15.20
C PRO A 161 6.43 -19.14 -16.44
N VAL A 162 5.83 -18.75 -17.58
CA VAL A 162 6.56 -18.60 -18.84
C VAL A 162 6.51 -17.14 -19.28
N LEU A 163 7.67 -16.50 -19.39
CA LEU A 163 7.77 -15.11 -19.83
C LEU A 163 7.16 -14.96 -21.22
N ALA A 164 6.14 -14.12 -21.32
CA ALA A 164 5.52 -13.77 -22.59
C ALA A 164 6.08 -12.45 -23.12
N LYS A 165 6.25 -11.45 -22.24
CA LYS A 165 6.71 -10.10 -22.61
C LYS A 165 7.47 -9.45 -21.47
N SER A 166 8.38 -8.55 -21.83
CA SER A 166 8.95 -7.54 -20.92
C SER A 166 8.67 -6.19 -21.56
N VAL A 167 8.02 -5.28 -20.83
CA VAL A 167 7.67 -3.95 -21.32
C VAL A 167 8.35 -2.90 -20.47
N THR A 168 8.90 -1.87 -21.11
CA THR A 168 9.47 -0.71 -20.42
C THR A 168 8.35 0.24 -20.01
N VAL A 169 8.43 0.74 -18.78
CA VAL A 169 7.47 1.67 -18.17
C VAL A 169 8.23 2.89 -17.61
N GLY A 170 7.60 3.72 -16.78
CA GLY A 170 8.26 4.87 -16.17
C GLY A 170 9.33 4.46 -15.14
N PRO A 171 10.10 5.43 -14.62
CA PRO A 171 11.06 5.18 -13.56
C PRO A 171 10.37 4.70 -12.29
N LEU A 172 11.00 3.75 -11.59
CA LEU A 172 10.50 3.15 -10.35
C LEU A 172 9.01 2.76 -10.43
N PRO A 173 8.68 1.72 -11.22
CA PRO A 173 7.33 1.18 -11.25
C PRO A 173 7.07 0.49 -9.91
N ASP A 174 6.46 1.21 -8.99
CA ASP A 174 6.28 0.75 -7.64
C ASP A 174 5.14 -0.27 -7.58
N MET A 175 3.91 0.19 -7.81
CA MET A 175 2.73 -0.65 -7.76
C MET A 175 2.12 -0.96 -9.15
N ILE A 176 1.55 -2.16 -9.31
CA ILE A 176 0.79 -2.57 -10.49
C ILE A 176 -0.63 -3.04 -10.16
N LYS A 177 -1.58 -2.73 -11.05
CA LYS A 177 -2.94 -3.28 -10.95
C LYS A 177 -3.54 -3.69 -12.29
N PRO A 178 -3.85 -4.97 -12.51
CA PRO A 178 -4.62 -5.39 -13.67
C PRO A 178 -6.08 -4.91 -13.56
N ASN A 179 -6.69 -4.59 -14.70
CA ASN A 179 -8.10 -4.22 -14.75
C ASN A 179 -9.01 -5.44 -14.57
N HIS A 180 -10.31 -5.23 -14.33
CA HIS A 180 -11.22 -6.32 -13.96
C HIS A 180 -11.37 -7.40 -15.05
N GLU A 181 -11.22 -7.01 -16.33
CA GLU A 181 -11.29 -7.91 -17.48
C GLU A 181 -9.96 -8.59 -17.83
N CYS A 182 -8.88 -8.33 -17.08
CA CYS A 182 -7.53 -8.84 -17.36
C CYS A 182 -7.04 -8.53 -18.79
N THR A 183 -7.38 -7.36 -19.34
CA THR A 183 -6.97 -6.91 -20.68
C THR A 183 -5.93 -5.79 -20.63
N LYS A 184 -5.90 -5.02 -19.55
CA LYS A 184 -4.96 -3.95 -19.27
C LYS A 184 -4.34 -4.10 -17.87
N VAL A 185 -3.18 -3.50 -17.66
CA VAL A 185 -2.57 -3.29 -16.34
C VAL A 185 -2.12 -1.83 -16.24
N ALA A 186 -2.46 -1.19 -15.11
CA ALA A 186 -1.97 0.13 -14.74
C ALA A 186 -0.73 -0.04 -13.86
N VAL A 187 0.22 0.87 -14.00
CA VAL A 187 1.48 0.88 -13.25
C VAL A 187 1.68 2.27 -12.69
N ALA A 188 1.78 2.39 -11.38
CA ALA A 188 2.24 3.59 -10.71
C ALA A 188 3.76 3.67 -10.94
N ASN A 189 4.25 4.70 -11.61
CA ASN A 189 5.68 4.93 -11.73
C ASN A 189 6.01 6.12 -10.82
N GLU A 190 6.36 5.78 -9.58
CA GLU A 190 6.60 6.69 -8.45
C GLU A 190 7.68 7.73 -8.80
N ALA A 191 8.65 7.32 -9.62
CA ALA A 191 9.85 8.06 -9.96
C ALA A 191 10.91 8.09 -8.84
N GLY A 192 10.94 9.10 -7.99
CA GLY A 192 11.95 9.21 -6.95
C GLY A 192 13.24 9.91 -7.38
N GLY A 193 13.61 10.94 -6.62
CA GLY A 193 14.82 11.72 -6.84
C GLY A 193 16.09 11.00 -6.39
N VAL A 194 17.14 11.03 -7.20
CA VAL A 194 18.49 10.60 -6.79
C VAL A 194 19.33 11.81 -6.44
N TYR A 195 19.92 11.73 -5.25
CA TYR A 195 20.86 12.70 -4.74
C TYR A 195 22.31 12.27 -5.04
N SER A 196 23.01 13.05 -5.86
CA SER A 196 24.44 12.88 -6.11
C SER A 196 25.18 14.22 -6.14
N GLN A 197 25.99 14.51 -7.17
CA GLN A 197 26.50 15.87 -7.39
C GLN A 197 25.38 16.85 -7.77
N GLU A 198 24.21 16.35 -8.20
CA GLU A 198 23.00 17.11 -8.55
C GLU A 198 21.75 16.43 -7.95
N LEU A 199 20.59 17.12 -8.01
CA LEU A 199 19.27 16.52 -7.78
C LEU A 199 18.63 16.15 -9.12
N LEU A 200 18.55 14.86 -9.41
CA LEU A 200 17.80 14.35 -10.56
C LEU A 200 16.50 13.74 -10.06
N ASP A 201 15.38 14.40 -10.34
CA ASP A 201 14.03 14.04 -9.91
C ASP A 201 13.14 13.93 -11.16
N PRO A 202 12.98 12.72 -11.74
CA PRO A 202 12.12 12.53 -12.90
C PRO A 202 10.64 12.72 -12.52
N PRO A 203 9.77 13.12 -13.47
CA PRO A 203 8.35 13.22 -13.19
C PRO A 203 7.72 11.83 -12.97
N GLY A 204 6.96 11.71 -11.88
CA GLY A 204 6.04 10.59 -11.68
C GLY A 204 4.99 10.51 -12.78
N SER A 205 4.50 9.31 -13.06
CA SER A 205 3.57 9.04 -14.15
C SER A 205 2.82 7.72 -13.98
N VAL A 206 1.84 7.44 -14.84
CA VAL A 206 1.21 6.11 -14.91
C VAL A 206 1.44 5.46 -16.27
N SER A 207 1.73 4.16 -16.29
CA SER A 207 1.77 3.39 -17.54
C SER A 207 0.54 2.50 -17.65
N ILE A 208 -0.21 2.57 -18.76
CA ILE A 208 -1.31 1.64 -19.06
C ILE A 208 -0.84 0.66 -20.13
N ILE A 209 -0.68 -0.61 -19.76
CA ILE A 209 -0.20 -1.66 -20.66
C ILE A 209 -1.39 -2.48 -21.14
N HIS A 210 -1.54 -2.64 -22.45
CA HIS A 210 -2.46 -3.64 -23.02
C HIS A 210 -1.78 -5.02 -23.02
N ILE A 211 -2.33 -5.97 -22.25
CA ILE A 211 -1.64 -7.22 -21.87
C ILE A 211 -1.28 -8.09 -23.11
N GLU A 212 -2.23 -8.27 -24.02
CA GLU A 212 -2.03 -9.15 -25.19
C GLU A 212 -1.02 -8.60 -26.20
N THR A 213 -1.00 -7.29 -26.44
CA THR A 213 -0.13 -6.64 -27.43
C THR A 213 1.20 -6.18 -26.83
N GLY A 214 1.24 -5.95 -25.51
CA GLY A 214 2.37 -5.28 -24.84
C GLY A 214 2.45 -3.78 -25.14
N ALA A 215 1.44 -3.18 -25.77
CA ALA A 215 1.43 -1.76 -26.07
C ALA A 215 1.30 -0.95 -24.78
N VAL A 216 2.20 0.02 -24.58
CA VAL A 216 2.23 0.90 -23.41
C VAL A 216 1.68 2.26 -23.79
N THR A 217 0.71 2.75 -23.02
CA THR A 217 0.20 4.13 -23.09
C THR A 217 0.73 4.88 -21.87
N PRO A 218 1.76 5.73 -22.02
CA PRO A 218 2.24 6.55 -20.92
C PRO A 218 1.24 7.68 -20.64
N VAL A 219 0.94 7.89 -19.36
CA VAL A 219 0.05 8.94 -18.87
C VAL A 219 0.86 9.93 -18.05
N SER A 220 1.03 11.14 -18.59
CA SER A 220 1.71 12.24 -17.90
C SER A 220 0.72 13.10 -17.12
N PHE A 221 1.16 13.62 -15.98
CA PHE A 221 0.41 14.60 -15.20
C PHE A 221 0.63 16.05 -15.65
N GLU A 222 1.50 16.32 -16.64
CA GLU A 222 1.76 17.69 -17.13
C GLU A 222 0.48 18.42 -17.58
N SER A 223 -0.54 17.68 -18.04
CA SER A 223 -1.81 18.27 -18.48
C SER A 223 -2.69 18.83 -17.36
N ILE A 224 -2.49 18.39 -16.12
CA ILE A 224 -3.26 18.81 -14.93
C ILE A 224 -2.43 19.64 -13.95
N VAL A 225 -1.17 19.92 -14.31
CA VAL A 225 -0.19 20.65 -13.49
C VAL A 225 0.44 21.77 -14.30
N THR A 226 0.07 23.04 -14.04
CA THR A 226 0.69 24.18 -14.73
C THR A 226 1.73 24.92 -13.89
N SER A 227 1.61 24.94 -12.55
CA SER A 227 2.57 25.58 -11.63
C SER A 227 2.43 25.07 -10.19
N ASP A 228 3.44 25.33 -9.35
CA ASP A 228 3.39 25.08 -7.90
C ASP A 228 2.21 25.82 -7.25
N ASP A 229 1.97 27.07 -7.64
CA ASP A 229 0.89 27.90 -7.10
C ASP A 229 -0.50 27.30 -7.38
N GLU A 230 -0.69 26.70 -8.55
CA GLU A 230 -1.94 26.00 -8.89
C GLU A 230 -2.14 24.79 -7.98
N LEU A 231 -1.11 23.95 -7.82
CA LEU A 231 -1.17 22.77 -6.95
C LEU A 231 -1.45 23.15 -5.50
N MET A 232 -0.70 24.13 -4.97
CA MET A 232 -0.89 24.63 -3.62
C MET A 232 -2.28 25.25 -3.41
N SER A 233 -2.85 25.92 -4.43
CA SER A 233 -4.21 26.47 -4.36
C SER A 233 -5.30 25.39 -4.28
N LYS A 234 -5.01 24.18 -4.79
CA LYS A 234 -5.86 22.98 -4.66
C LYS A 234 -5.59 22.21 -3.36
N GLY A 235 -4.66 22.68 -2.53
CA GLY A 235 -4.28 22.06 -1.26
C GLY A 235 -3.25 20.92 -1.38
N VAL A 236 -2.69 20.68 -2.58
CA VAL A 236 -1.72 19.61 -2.81
C VAL A 236 -0.41 19.93 -2.08
N HIS A 237 0.11 18.98 -1.31
CA HIS A 237 1.39 19.14 -0.63
C HIS A 237 2.53 19.06 -1.64
N LEU A 238 3.47 19.99 -1.54
CA LEU A 238 4.75 19.95 -2.24
C LEU A 238 5.83 19.90 -1.16
N PRO A 239 6.57 18.77 -1.05
CA PRO A 239 7.63 18.63 -0.06
C PRO A 239 8.75 19.66 -0.24
N LEU A 240 9.14 19.93 -1.49
CA LEU A 240 10.22 20.86 -1.83
C LEU A 240 9.87 21.69 -3.09
N PRO A 241 8.92 22.65 -3.00
CA PRO A 241 8.56 23.50 -4.14
C PRO A 241 9.74 24.38 -4.58
N LEU A 242 9.68 24.94 -5.80
CA LEU A 242 10.79 25.71 -6.37
C LEU A 242 11.27 26.84 -5.45
N LYS A 243 10.33 27.53 -4.80
CA LYS A 243 10.65 28.62 -3.86
C LYS A 243 11.26 28.15 -2.54
N ALA A 244 10.98 26.92 -2.11
CA ALA A 244 11.69 26.33 -0.98
C ALA A 244 13.14 25.98 -1.35
N MET A 245 13.38 25.48 -2.57
CA MET A 245 14.73 25.27 -3.09
C MET A 245 15.54 26.58 -3.18
N GLU A 246 14.89 27.71 -3.53
CA GLU A 246 15.54 29.03 -3.49
C GLU A 246 15.92 29.43 -2.05
N TYR A 247 15.05 29.20 -1.07
CA TYR A 247 15.36 29.48 0.34
C TYR A 247 16.56 28.68 0.85
N PHE A 248 16.56 27.36 0.66
CA PHE A 248 17.60 26.49 1.22
C PHE A 248 18.98 26.75 0.61
N ASP A 249 19.06 27.13 -0.67
CA ASP A 249 20.31 27.55 -1.31
C ASP A 249 20.88 28.84 -0.72
N LEU A 250 20.01 29.80 -0.40
CA LEU A 250 20.41 31.10 0.12
C LEU A 250 20.81 31.05 1.61
N HIS A 251 20.08 30.26 2.41
CA HIS A 251 20.06 30.44 3.86
C HIS A 251 20.48 29.22 4.69
N SER A 252 20.34 27.99 4.16
CA SER A 252 20.52 26.82 5.03
C SER A 252 21.98 26.50 5.33
N ASN A 253 22.33 26.38 6.60
CA ASN A 253 23.63 25.89 7.04
C ASN A 253 23.75 24.37 6.85
N GLN A 254 22.64 23.65 6.96
CA GLN A 254 22.56 22.20 6.82
C GLN A 254 22.51 21.73 5.37
N PHE A 255 21.76 22.40 4.50
CA PHE A 255 21.39 21.87 3.19
C PHE A 255 22.17 22.48 2.03
N LYS A 256 22.57 23.75 2.08
CA LYS A 256 23.15 24.46 0.91
C LYS A 256 24.41 23.82 0.33
N ASP A 257 25.23 23.21 1.18
CA ASP A 257 26.48 22.54 0.76
C ASP A 257 26.27 21.03 0.52
N LYS A 258 25.04 20.56 0.70
CA LYS A 258 24.60 19.17 0.51
C LYS A 258 23.58 19.05 -0.62
N LEU A 259 23.45 20.02 -1.51
CA LEU A 259 22.69 19.90 -2.75
C LEU A 259 23.17 20.97 -3.73
N ASP A 260 23.41 20.59 -4.98
CA ASP A 260 23.52 21.59 -6.04
C ASP A 260 22.12 22.13 -6.35
N PHE A 261 21.67 23.08 -5.54
CA PHE A 261 20.38 23.73 -5.72
C PHE A 261 20.29 24.52 -7.02
N ALA A 262 21.42 25.00 -7.57
CA ALA A 262 21.41 25.71 -8.84
C ALA A 262 21.03 24.76 -9.98
N SER A 263 21.63 23.57 -10.02
CA SER A 263 21.27 22.52 -10.97
C SER A 263 19.85 21.99 -10.72
N ALA A 264 19.50 21.71 -9.46
CA ALA A 264 18.17 21.25 -9.08
C ALA A 264 17.05 22.18 -9.59
N ARG A 265 17.17 23.49 -9.34
CA ARG A 265 16.19 24.49 -9.79
C ARG A 265 16.13 24.65 -11.31
N ALA A 266 17.26 24.47 -12.00
CA ALA A 266 17.29 24.55 -13.46
C ALA A 266 16.52 23.39 -14.11
N ASN A 267 16.47 22.24 -13.45
CA ASN A 267 15.77 21.03 -13.90
C ASN A 267 14.37 20.87 -13.30
N TYR A 268 14.00 21.68 -12.31
CA TYR A 268 12.74 21.59 -11.60
C TYR A 268 11.53 21.73 -12.54
N LYS A 269 10.55 20.85 -12.35
CA LYS A 269 9.20 21.00 -12.87
C LYS A 269 8.21 20.74 -11.74
N PRO A 270 7.07 21.44 -11.67
CA PRO A 270 6.06 21.16 -10.66
C PRO A 270 5.61 19.68 -10.64
N VAL A 271 5.55 19.04 -11.81
CA VAL A 271 5.18 17.61 -11.95
C VAL A 271 6.25 16.65 -11.39
N SER A 272 7.51 17.07 -11.20
CA SER A 272 8.52 16.19 -10.57
C SER A 272 8.25 15.98 -9.08
N GLN A 273 7.47 16.88 -8.47
CA GLN A 273 7.07 16.69 -7.07
C GLN A 273 5.95 15.68 -6.89
N LEU A 274 5.31 15.21 -7.98
CA LEU A 274 4.21 14.27 -7.89
C LEU A 274 4.71 12.84 -8.04
N GLU A 275 4.57 12.04 -6.98
CA GLU A 275 5.03 10.64 -6.91
C GLU A 275 3.81 9.73 -6.74
N PRO A 276 3.42 8.99 -7.80
CA PRO A 276 2.32 8.05 -7.71
C PRO A 276 2.75 6.74 -7.05
N GLU A 277 2.11 6.44 -5.93
CA GLU A 277 2.37 5.25 -5.12
C GLU A 277 1.45 4.10 -5.54
N TYR A 278 0.14 4.34 -5.48
CA TYR A 278 -0.87 3.29 -5.61
C TYR A 278 -1.85 3.57 -6.76
N VAL A 279 -2.21 2.54 -7.55
CA VAL A 279 -3.20 2.66 -8.62
C VAL A 279 -4.37 1.69 -8.47
N LEU A 280 -5.60 2.18 -8.63
CA LEU A 280 -6.79 1.32 -8.68
C LEU A 280 -7.72 1.67 -9.84
N TRP A 281 -8.28 0.62 -10.45
CA TRP A 281 -9.32 0.77 -11.46
C TRP A 281 -10.67 1.10 -10.80
N GLY A 282 -11.42 2.00 -11.43
CA GLY A 282 -12.81 2.23 -11.08
C GLY A 282 -13.69 1.02 -11.40
N PRO A 283 -14.94 0.97 -10.88
CA PRO A 283 -15.81 -0.20 -11.02
C PRO A 283 -16.12 -0.64 -12.46
N ASP A 284 -16.03 0.27 -13.43
CA ASP A 284 -16.31 0.05 -14.85
C ASP A 284 -15.05 0.07 -15.74
N ASP A 285 -13.86 0.05 -15.14
CA ASP A 285 -12.56 0.18 -15.81
C ASP A 285 -12.39 1.47 -16.65
N ALA A 286 -13.30 2.46 -16.55
CA ALA A 286 -13.22 3.69 -17.32
C ALA A 286 -12.32 4.74 -16.67
N LYS A 287 -12.15 4.67 -15.35
CA LYS A 287 -11.26 5.53 -14.56
C LYS A 287 -10.14 4.72 -13.91
N ILE A 288 -8.98 5.33 -13.75
CA ILE A 288 -7.94 4.90 -12.82
C ILE A 288 -7.77 5.99 -11.77
N TYR A 289 -7.81 5.59 -10.50
CA TYR A 289 -7.49 6.41 -9.35
C TYR A 289 -6.01 6.19 -9.01
N VAL A 290 -5.27 7.28 -8.84
CA VAL A 290 -3.83 7.27 -8.56
C VAL A 290 -3.60 8.04 -7.28
N ASN A 291 -3.10 7.34 -6.27
CA ASN A 291 -2.77 7.93 -4.97
C ASN A 291 -1.36 8.52 -5.00
N LEU A 292 -1.19 9.71 -4.44
CA LEU A 292 0.10 10.41 -4.30
C LEU A 292 0.34 10.64 -2.80
N GLN A 293 1.11 9.77 -2.14
CA GLN A 293 1.30 9.74 -0.69
C GLN A 293 1.99 11.02 -0.19
N GLU A 294 3.14 11.35 -0.75
CA GLU A 294 3.99 12.51 -0.40
C GLU A 294 3.24 13.81 -0.66
N ASN A 295 2.31 13.81 -1.62
CA ASN A 295 1.53 14.99 -1.97
C ASN A 295 0.21 15.08 -1.22
N SER A 296 -0.17 14.03 -0.49
CA SER A 296 -1.48 13.86 0.13
C SER A 296 -2.60 14.20 -0.86
N ALA A 297 -2.56 13.59 -2.06
CA ALA A 297 -3.46 13.91 -3.15
C ALA A 297 -3.86 12.69 -3.98
N LEU A 298 -4.93 12.85 -4.77
CA LEU A 298 -5.49 11.86 -5.65
C LEU A 298 -5.58 12.41 -7.08
N VAL A 299 -5.08 11.65 -8.05
CA VAL A 299 -5.24 11.92 -9.48
C VAL A 299 -6.28 10.96 -10.08
N GLU A 300 -7.13 11.46 -10.97
CA GLU A 300 -8.02 10.63 -11.79
C GLU A 300 -7.55 10.60 -13.24
N ILE A 301 -7.43 9.41 -13.82
CA ILE A 301 -7.10 9.19 -15.23
C ILE A 301 -8.31 8.61 -15.96
N ASP A 302 -8.61 9.11 -17.16
CA ASP A 302 -9.51 8.44 -18.10
C ASP A 302 -8.74 7.29 -18.78
N ALA A 303 -9.12 6.06 -18.48
CA ALA A 303 -8.41 4.86 -18.91
C ALA A 303 -8.66 4.47 -20.38
N ASN A 304 -9.63 5.12 -21.03
CA ASN A 304 -9.92 4.95 -22.45
C ASN A 304 -9.02 5.83 -23.30
N THR A 305 -8.74 7.04 -22.83
CA THR A 305 -7.91 8.03 -23.53
C THR A 305 -6.45 8.04 -23.07
N GLY A 306 -6.16 7.55 -21.86
CA GLY A 306 -4.82 7.62 -21.27
C GLY A 306 -4.43 9.05 -20.88
N VAL A 307 -5.40 9.85 -20.40
CA VAL A 307 -5.20 11.25 -20.04
C VAL A 307 -5.56 11.47 -18.58
N ALA A 308 -4.66 12.11 -17.83
CA ALA A 308 -4.95 12.58 -16.48
C ALA A 308 -5.98 13.72 -16.55
N SER A 309 -7.03 13.63 -15.73
CA SER A 309 -8.24 14.46 -15.84
C SER A 309 -8.41 15.43 -14.67
N SER A 310 -7.95 15.07 -13.47
CA SER A 310 -8.04 15.90 -12.28
C SER A 310 -6.98 15.54 -11.25
N ILE A 311 -6.67 16.48 -10.36
CA ILE A 311 -5.93 16.28 -9.10
C ILE A 311 -6.70 16.94 -7.97
N SER A 312 -6.86 16.24 -6.85
CA SER A 312 -7.56 16.72 -5.66
C SER A 312 -6.76 16.38 -4.41
N ALA A 313 -6.57 17.34 -3.51
CA ALA A 313 -5.88 17.07 -2.24
C ALA A 313 -6.81 16.40 -1.24
N TYR A 314 -6.25 15.49 -0.43
CA TYR A 314 -6.92 15.06 0.78
C TYR A 314 -6.87 16.19 1.83
N PRO A 315 -7.98 16.47 2.52
CA PRO A 315 -8.01 17.50 3.54
C PRO A 315 -7.13 17.09 4.74
N LEU A 316 -6.56 18.09 5.41
CA LEU A 316 -5.83 17.88 6.65
C LEU A 316 -6.75 17.35 7.76
N LYS A 317 -6.22 16.44 8.57
CA LYS A 317 -6.88 15.98 9.79
C LYS A 317 -6.59 16.94 10.94
N ASP A 318 -7.62 17.62 11.42
CA ASP A 318 -7.52 18.57 12.55
C ASP A 318 -7.47 17.80 13.88
N TRP A 319 -6.45 18.05 14.69
CA TRP A 319 -6.27 17.40 16.00
C TRP A 319 -6.70 18.31 17.17
N SER A 320 -7.26 19.47 16.88
CA SER A 320 -7.89 20.32 17.88
C SER A 320 -9.27 19.78 18.30
N ALA A 321 -9.88 20.40 19.31
CA ALA A 321 -11.23 20.04 19.77
C ALA A 321 -12.34 20.20 18.70
N SER A 322 -12.08 20.91 17.58
CA SER A 322 -13.03 21.01 16.47
C SER A 322 -12.90 19.90 15.42
N GLY A 323 -11.84 19.11 15.45
CA GLY A 323 -11.47 18.20 14.35
C GLY A 323 -12.18 16.85 14.31
N ALA A 324 -13.24 16.66 15.10
CA ALA A 324 -13.98 15.39 15.22
C ALA A 324 -13.09 14.19 15.63
N THR A 325 -12.03 14.44 16.40
CA THR A 325 -11.17 13.42 17.01
C THR A 325 -11.37 13.38 18.53
N GLU A 326 -10.74 12.42 19.23
CA GLU A 326 -10.62 12.42 20.70
C GLU A 326 -9.24 12.94 21.16
N GLY A 327 -8.47 13.57 20.25
CA GLY A 327 -7.08 13.95 20.47
C GLY A 327 -6.08 12.97 19.86
N ILE A 328 -4.80 13.26 20.04
CA ILE A 328 -3.66 12.48 19.52
C ILE A 328 -2.65 12.27 20.64
N ASP A 329 -1.96 11.13 20.60
CA ASP A 329 -0.81 10.89 21.45
C ASP A 329 0.46 11.41 20.77
N THR A 330 1.08 12.39 21.40
CA THR A 330 2.31 13.03 20.91
C THR A 330 3.39 13.06 22.00
N VAL A 331 3.34 12.15 22.96
CA VAL A 331 4.32 12.07 24.04
C VAL A 331 4.87 10.65 24.07
N ASN A 332 6.15 10.53 24.39
CA ASN A 332 6.75 9.22 24.66
C ASN A 332 6.89 9.09 26.17
N ASP A 333 5.85 8.54 26.82
CA ASP A 333 5.77 8.36 28.26
C ASP A 333 5.17 7.00 28.69
N ASP A 334 5.09 6.04 27.76
CA ASP A 334 4.47 4.72 27.91
C ASP A 334 2.97 4.78 28.27
N GLN A 335 2.31 5.92 28.03
CA GLN A 335 0.90 6.12 28.32
C GLN A 335 0.11 6.51 27.07
N CYS A 336 -1.04 5.88 26.89
CA CYS A 336 -1.95 6.23 25.79
C CYS A 336 -2.83 7.44 26.14
N LEU A 337 -2.21 8.61 26.28
CA LEU A 337 -2.91 9.86 26.63
C LEU A 337 -3.19 10.68 25.37
N LEU A 338 -4.45 10.66 24.96
CA LEU A 338 -4.93 11.46 23.85
C LEU A 338 -5.26 12.88 24.30
N GLU A 339 -4.61 13.85 23.67
CA GLU A 339 -4.85 15.26 23.91
C GLU A 339 -5.20 16.00 22.63
N HIS A 340 -6.13 16.93 22.71
CA HIS A 340 -6.34 17.88 21.63
C HIS A 340 -5.16 18.83 21.53
N LYS A 341 -4.70 19.08 20.30
CA LYS A 341 -3.60 20.00 20.00
C LYS A 341 -4.11 21.18 19.17
N PRO A 342 -4.45 22.33 19.78
CA PRO A 342 -4.89 23.52 19.06
C PRO A 342 -3.89 23.93 17.98
N GLY A 343 -4.39 24.32 16.81
CA GLY A 343 -3.57 24.76 15.67
C GLY A 343 -2.75 23.68 14.98
N PHE A 344 -2.85 22.43 15.44
CA PHE A 344 -2.13 21.30 14.86
C PHE A 344 -3.05 20.44 14.01
N ALA A 345 -2.53 20.01 12.86
CA ALA A 345 -3.19 19.08 11.96
C ALA A 345 -2.15 18.14 11.34
N SER A 346 -2.54 17.01 10.77
CA SER A 346 -1.66 16.17 9.98
C SER A 346 -2.17 16.00 8.55
N MET A 347 -1.23 15.76 7.63
CA MET A 347 -1.55 15.30 6.28
C MET A 347 -2.01 13.85 6.35
N ARG A 348 -2.90 13.44 5.43
CA ARG A 348 -3.40 12.06 5.42
C ARG A 348 -2.36 11.10 4.87
N MET A 349 -1.73 11.49 3.76
CA MET A 349 -0.64 10.76 3.10
C MET A 349 -0.93 9.26 3.04
N PRO A 350 -2.00 8.86 2.32
CA PRO A 350 -2.30 7.46 2.25
C PRO A 350 -1.18 6.72 1.55
N ASP A 351 -0.84 5.52 2.00
CA ASP A 351 0.01 4.63 1.22
C ASP A 351 -0.84 3.96 0.15
N SER A 352 -1.69 3.03 0.60
CA SER A 352 -2.62 2.32 -0.25
C SER A 352 -4.05 2.89 -0.21
N ILE A 353 -4.81 2.56 -1.26
CA ILE A 353 -6.24 2.86 -1.37
C ILE A 353 -7.05 1.60 -1.68
N ALA A 354 -8.34 1.62 -1.35
CA ALA A 354 -9.33 0.64 -1.80
C ALA A 354 -10.53 1.34 -2.43
N VAL A 355 -11.14 0.72 -3.44
CA VAL A 355 -12.34 1.25 -4.13
C VAL A 355 -13.53 0.33 -3.89
N VAL A 356 -14.67 0.89 -3.48
CA VAL A 356 -15.93 0.16 -3.31
C VAL A 356 -17.09 0.91 -3.98
N SER A 357 -18.11 0.17 -4.42
CA SER A 357 -19.35 0.74 -4.93
C SER A 357 -20.53 0.32 -4.06
N ILE A 358 -21.25 1.30 -3.52
CA ILE A 358 -22.42 1.08 -2.65
C ILE A 358 -23.57 1.94 -3.20
N ASP A 359 -24.69 1.30 -3.50
CA ASP A 359 -25.88 1.95 -4.08
C ASP A 359 -25.59 2.80 -5.32
N GLY A 360 -24.68 2.30 -6.18
CA GLY A 360 -24.27 2.98 -7.43
C GLY A 360 -23.35 4.18 -7.24
N LYS A 361 -22.84 4.43 -6.03
CA LYS A 361 -21.84 5.46 -5.75
C LYS A 361 -20.49 4.82 -5.47
N THR A 362 -19.44 5.41 -6.03
CA THR A 362 -18.06 4.95 -5.82
C THR A 362 -17.45 5.68 -4.63
N TYR A 363 -16.73 4.95 -3.79
CA TYR A 363 -16.00 5.45 -2.64
C TYR A 363 -14.56 4.97 -2.65
N ILE A 364 -13.66 5.83 -2.19
CA ILE A 364 -12.22 5.55 -2.04
C ILE A 364 -11.93 5.52 -0.56
N LEU A 365 -11.36 4.41 -0.09
CA LEU A 365 -10.85 4.24 1.26
C LEU A 365 -9.35 4.42 1.23
N THR A 366 -8.79 5.06 2.25
CA THR A 366 -7.36 5.39 2.35
C THR A 366 -6.75 4.80 3.61
N ALA A 367 -5.54 4.26 3.52
CA ALA A 367 -4.71 3.90 4.67
C ALA A 367 -3.77 5.07 4.98
N ASP A 368 -4.16 5.95 5.92
CA ASP A 368 -3.49 7.24 6.17
C ASP A 368 -2.18 7.07 6.99
N GLU A 369 -1.17 6.50 6.33
CA GLU A 369 0.12 5.98 6.80
C GLU A 369 1.07 7.08 7.27
N GLY A 370 1.79 7.72 6.33
CA GLY A 370 2.57 8.92 6.52
C GLY A 370 4.05 8.76 6.21
N ASP A 371 4.43 8.75 4.94
CA ASP A 371 5.84 8.73 4.55
C ASP A 371 6.43 10.12 4.26
N ASP A 372 7.73 10.22 3.98
CA ASP A 372 8.38 11.45 3.57
C ASP A 372 9.24 11.35 2.33
N LYS A 373 9.18 12.43 1.54
CA LYS A 373 10.10 12.61 0.43
C LYS A 373 11.50 12.92 0.96
N GLU A 374 12.43 12.00 0.73
CA GLU A 374 13.86 12.14 1.02
C GLU A 374 14.66 12.40 -0.27
N TYR A 375 15.60 13.35 -0.21
CA TYR A 375 16.60 13.55 -1.26
C TYR A 375 18.00 13.44 -0.66
N GLY A 376 18.49 12.20 -0.56
CA GLY A 376 19.81 11.91 0.00
C GLY A 376 19.94 12.30 1.48
N LYS A 377 20.44 13.50 1.76
CA LYS A 377 20.56 14.04 3.14
C LYS A 377 19.50 15.10 3.48
N PHE A 378 18.67 15.48 2.51
CA PHE A 378 17.51 16.32 2.76
C PHE A 378 16.32 15.43 3.13
N GLU A 379 15.65 15.77 4.22
CA GLU A 379 14.42 15.11 4.70
C GLU A 379 13.32 16.17 4.72
N SER A 380 12.16 15.91 4.14
CA SER A 380 11.01 16.83 4.26
C SER A 380 10.35 16.77 5.65
N LYS A 381 10.60 15.68 6.39
CA LYS A 381 10.10 15.38 7.75
C LYS A 381 11.08 15.84 8.85
N GLN A 382 10.92 17.08 9.29
CA GLN A 382 11.81 17.70 10.28
C GLN A 382 11.35 17.46 11.73
N LYS A 383 12.28 17.41 12.68
CA LYS A 383 11.95 17.41 14.12
C LYS A 383 11.55 18.82 14.54
N PHE A 384 10.46 18.97 15.29
CA PHE A 384 9.96 20.27 15.75
C PHE A 384 11.04 21.13 16.41
N LYS A 385 11.79 20.57 17.35
CA LYS A 385 12.88 21.27 18.06
C LYS A 385 14.03 21.76 17.17
N ASP A 386 14.17 21.23 15.95
CA ASP A 386 15.22 21.65 15.01
C ASP A 386 14.70 22.77 14.09
N VAL A 387 13.38 22.94 14.00
CA VAL A 387 12.72 24.03 13.23
C VAL A 387 12.39 25.23 14.12
N ILE A 388 11.87 25.01 15.33
CA ILE A 388 11.37 26.06 16.23
C ILE A 388 12.07 25.99 17.60
N ASP A 389 12.89 27.00 17.88
CA ASP A 389 13.69 27.10 19.11
C ASP A 389 12.90 27.64 20.30
N SER A 390 11.97 28.57 20.06
CA SER A 390 11.17 29.20 21.11
C SER A 390 9.80 29.64 20.60
N SER A 391 8.94 30.13 21.49
CA SER A 391 7.66 30.76 21.12
C SER A 391 7.80 32.00 20.21
N THR A 392 9.02 32.50 19.97
CA THR A 392 9.29 33.73 19.22
C THR A 392 10.43 33.60 18.20
N SER A 393 11.06 32.44 18.06
CA SER A 393 12.23 32.26 17.18
C SER A 393 12.27 30.87 16.55
N PHE A 394 12.89 30.82 15.38
CA PHE A 394 13.17 29.58 14.64
C PHE A 394 14.61 29.14 14.87
N GLY A 395 14.89 27.87 14.55
CA GLY A 395 16.22 27.28 14.61
C GLY A 395 17.16 27.84 13.55
N SER A 396 18.46 27.53 13.68
CA SER A 396 19.54 28.13 12.88
C SER A 396 19.47 27.89 11.37
N ASP A 397 18.77 26.84 10.94
CA ASP A 397 18.52 26.57 9.51
C ASP A 397 17.25 27.23 8.98
N PHE A 398 16.50 27.89 9.86
CA PHE A 398 15.18 28.46 9.63
C PHE A 398 15.09 29.91 10.14
N GLU A 399 16.22 30.59 10.40
CA GLU A 399 16.25 31.89 11.09
C GLU A 399 15.44 32.98 10.39
N GLU A 400 15.36 32.93 9.06
CA GLU A 400 14.61 33.89 8.25
C GLU A 400 13.11 33.59 8.17
N PHE A 401 12.65 32.46 8.72
CA PHE A 401 11.23 32.17 8.80
C PHE A 401 10.53 33.23 9.68
N THR A 402 9.31 33.55 9.27
CA THR A 402 8.41 34.44 9.98
C THR A 402 7.12 33.71 10.30
N ALA A 403 6.40 34.15 11.32
CA ALA A 403 5.09 33.61 11.67
C ALA A 403 4.24 34.68 12.35
N ASN A 404 2.93 34.47 12.40
CA ASN A 404 2.12 35.17 13.38
C ASN A 404 2.57 34.75 14.79
N ALA A 405 2.70 35.71 15.72
CA ALA A 405 3.12 35.45 17.09
C ALA A 405 2.23 34.40 17.80
N SER A 406 0.92 34.40 17.56
CA SER A 406 0.02 33.39 18.15
C SER A 406 0.26 32.00 17.58
N THR A 407 0.49 31.89 16.27
CA THR A 407 0.80 30.62 15.60
C THR A 407 2.07 29.98 16.18
N LEU A 408 3.14 30.76 16.30
CA LEU A 408 4.42 30.24 16.79
C LEU A 408 4.36 29.88 18.28
N SER A 409 3.71 30.73 19.09
CA SER A 409 3.52 30.45 20.50
C SER A 409 2.64 29.22 20.75
N GLU A 410 1.59 29.02 19.95
CA GLU A 410 0.70 27.84 20.06
C GLU A 410 1.45 26.56 19.66
N ALA A 411 2.14 26.57 18.52
CA ALA A 411 2.96 25.44 18.08
C ALA A 411 4.02 25.06 19.12
N TYR A 412 4.73 26.04 19.69
CA TYR A 412 5.73 25.81 20.73
C TYR A 412 5.10 25.32 22.04
N SER A 413 3.89 25.76 22.39
CA SER A 413 3.16 25.24 23.56
C SER A 413 2.81 23.76 23.41
N ASN A 414 2.55 23.29 22.18
CA ASN A 414 2.24 21.88 21.94
C ASN A 414 3.51 21.01 21.94
N PHE A 415 4.61 21.49 21.32
CA PHE A 415 5.73 20.62 20.93
C PHE A 415 7.12 21.17 21.26
N GLY A 416 7.24 22.27 22.00
CA GLY A 416 8.50 22.93 22.32
C GLY A 416 9.54 21.95 22.89
N GLY A 417 10.72 21.90 22.26
CA GLY A 417 11.82 21.00 22.66
C GLY A 417 11.61 19.51 22.34
N THR A 418 10.47 19.12 21.78
CA THR A 418 10.18 17.72 21.42
C THR A 418 10.71 17.35 20.03
N LYS A 419 10.75 16.04 19.75
CA LYS A 419 11.10 15.50 18.43
C LYS A 419 9.88 15.30 17.52
N MET A 420 8.74 15.94 17.80
CA MET A 420 7.52 15.80 17.00
C MET A 420 7.85 16.04 15.52
N ARG A 421 7.54 15.08 14.64
CA ARG A 421 7.81 15.20 13.22
C ARG A 421 6.79 16.13 12.57
N ILE A 422 7.30 17.16 11.89
CA ILE A 422 6.51 18.16 11.18
C ILE A 422 7.08 18.38 9.78
N THR A 423 6.21 18.69 8.82
CA THR A 423 6.64 19.05 7.47
C THR A 423 7.12 20.50 7.44
N ILE A 424 8.13 20.74 6.63
CA ILE A 424 8.57 22.08 6.20
C ILE A 424 8.07 22.42 4.79
N GLY A 425 7.32 21.53 4.13
CA GLY A 425 6.81 21.75 2.79
C GLY A 425 5.64 22.74 2.71
N SER A 426 5.06 22.86 1.51
CA SER A 426 4.10 23.92 1.16
C SER A 426 2.84 23.99 2.02
N THR A 427 2.48 22.89 2.70
CA THR A 427 1.30 22.83 3.55
C THR A 427 1.51 23.57 4.87
N ALA A 428 2.73 23.51 5.44
CA ALA A 428 3.10 24.19 6.67
C ALA A 428 3.70 25.59 6.43
N VAL A 429 4.41 25.79 5.32
CA VAL A 429 5.18 27.01 5.06
C VAL A 429 4.77 27.65 3.73
N ASN A 430 4.66 28.98 3.69
CA ASN A 430 4.50 29.75 2.46
C ASN A 430 5.86 30.35 2.04
N TYR A 431 6.39 29.87 0.93
CA TYR A 431 7.67 30.30 0.37
C TYR A 431 7.57 31.40 -0.70
N THR A 432 6.40 32.01 -0.92
CA THR A 432 6.21 33.06 -1.95
C THR A 432 7.32 34.12 -1.92
N ASN A 433 7.76 34.50 -0.71
CA ASN A 433 9.01 35.22 -0.52
C ASN A 433 10.07 34.30 0.08
N PRO A 434 11.02 33.78 -0.72
CA PRO A 434 12.05 32.86 -0.23
C PRO A 434 13.03 33.53 0.73
N GLU A 435 13.20 34.86 0.74
CA GLU A 435 14.06 35.53 1.73
C GLU A 435 13.42 35.63 3.12
N LYS A 436 12.08 35.47 3.21
CA LYS A 436 11.31 35.52 4.46
C LYS A 436 10.09 34.60 4.38
N PRO A 437 10.29 33.27 4.39
CA PRO A 437 9.16 32.33 4.35
C PRO A 437 8.23 32.54 5.54
N VAL A 438 6.94 32.23 5.37
CA VAL A 438 5.93 32.38 6.42
C VAL A 438 5.49 31.00 6.90
N PHE A 439 5.88 30.61 8.10
CA PHE A 439 5.35 29.43 8.78
C PHE A 439 3.88 29.69 9.18
N LYS A 440 2.99 28.86 8.64
CA LYS A 440 1.52 29.00 8.77
C LYS A 440 0.98 28.27 10.00
N LYS A 441 1.50 27.07 10.27
CA LYS A 441 1.15 26.19 11.39
C LYS A 441 2.04 24.95 11.41
N ALA A 442 2.10 24.27 12.56
CA ALA A 442 2.70 22.94 12.64
C ALA A 442 1.79 21.92 11.95
N VAL A 443 2.37 21.10 11.07
CA VAL A 443 1.64 20.04 10.35
C VAL A 443 2.44 18.75 10.46
N GLY A 444 1.82 17.72 11.02
CA GLY A 444 2.40 16.37 11.12
C GLY A 444 2.18 15.51 9.88
N PHE A 445 2.76 14.33 9.91
CA PHE A 445 2.65 13.29 8.90
C PHE A 445 1.69 12.19 9.37
N GLY A 446 1.07 11.51 8.41
CA GLY A 446 0.12 10.43 8.66
C GLY A 446 -1.24 10.90 9.23
N GLY A 447 -2.32 10.31 8.74
CA GLY A 447 -3.64 10.50 9.33
C GLY A 447 -3.88 9.62 10.56
N ARG A 448 -2.99 8.65 10.84
CA ARG A 448 -3.10 7.69 11.97
C ARG A 448 -4.42 6.93 11.95
N GLY A 449 -4.77 6.39 10.79
CA GLY A 449 -6.01 5.64 10.63
C GLY A 449 -6.49 5.58 9.18
N ILE A 450 -7.81 5.50 8.98
CA ILE A 450 -8.39 5.37 7.65
C ILE A 450 -9.44 6.45 7.41
N SER A 451 -9.61 6.80 6.13
CA SER A 451 -10.63 7.75 5.68
C SER A 451 -11.40 7.22 4.49
N ILE A 452 -12.60 7.75 4.28
CA ILE A 452 -13.49 7.37 3.19
C ILE A 452 -13.95 8.62 2.47
N PHE A 453 -13.71 8.67 1.16
CA PHE A 453 -14.07 9.77 0.30
C PHE A 453 -15.10 9.33 -0.72
N ASN A 454 -16.04 10.21 -1.06
CA ASN A 454 -16.87 10.01 -2.24
C ASN A 454 -16.03 10.27 -3.50
N ALA A 455 -15.95 9.30 -4.40
CA ALA A 455 -15.05 9.39 -5.54
C ALA A 455 -15.46 10.49 -6.54
N ASP A 456 -16.72 10.89 -6.61
CA ASP A 456 -17.17 11.94 -7.53
C ASP A 456 -17.01 13.33 -6.93
N THR A 457 -17.53 13.55 -5.71
CA THR A 457 -17.51 14.87 -5.05
C THR A 457 -16.18 15.19 -4.37
N LYS A 458 -15.34 14.17 -4.13
CA LYS A 458 -14.09 14.25 -3.36
C LYS A 458 -14.29 14.65 -1.89
N GLU A 459 -15.54 14.68 -1.42
CA GLU A 459 -15.85 15.00 -0.03
C GLU A 459 -15.51 13.81 0.86
N GLU A 460 -14.94 14.10 2.03
CA GLU A 460 -14.78 13.13 3.10
C GLU A 460 -16.15 12.75 3.67
N VAL A 461 -16.46 11.46 3.61
CA VAL A 461 -17.70 10.88 4.10
C VAL A 461 -17.55 10.46 5.56
N TRP A 462 -16.37 9.95 5.91
CA TRP A 462 -16.05 9.48 7.25
C TRP A 462 -14.53 9.34 7.42
N ASN A 463 -14.04 9.51 8.65
CA ASN A 463 -12.67 9.16 9.03
C ASN A 463 -12.67 8.49 10.41
N SER A 464 -11.64 7.70 10.70
CA SER A 464 -11.56 6.92 11.94
C SER A 464 -11.29 7.75 13.21
N GLY A 465 -11.05 9.06 13.11
CA GLY A 465 -10.72 9.91 14.24
C GLY A 465 -9.50 9.36 15.01
N SER A 466 -9.64 9.19 16.32
CA SER A 466 -8.58 8.61 17.17
C SER A 466 -8.74 7.10 17.40
N ALA A 467 -9.55 6.41 16.60
CA ALA A 467 -9.90 5.02 16.86
C ALA A 467 -8.69 4.08 16.84
N PHE A 468 -7.67 4.35 16.01
CA PHE A 468 -6.47 3.51 15.93
C PHE A 468 -5.70 3.54 17.25
N GLU A 469 -5.26 4.73 17.65
CA GLU A 469 -4.63 5.01 18.94
C GLU A 469 -5.40 4.39 20.11
N LYS A 470 -6.72 4.66 20.19
CA LYS A 470 -7.55 4.25 21.31
C LYS A 470 -7.76 2.73 21.37
N SER A 471 -8.08 2.11 20.24
CA SER A 471 -8.46 0.69 20.23
C SER A 471 -7.25 -0.23 20.23
N GLN A 472 -6.14 0.17 19.58
CA GLN A 472 -4.87 -0.55 19.69
C GLN A 472 -4.37 -0.52 21.12
N CYS A 473 -4.29 0.66 21.75
CA CYS A 473 -3.85 0.72 23.14
C CYS A 473 -4.76 -0.08 24.08
N ALA A 474 -6.08 -0.04 23.89
CA ALA A 474 -7.00 -0.79 24.74
C ALA A 474 -6.83 -2.32 24.62
N ALA A 475 -6.50 -2.83 23.43
CA ALA A 475 -6.35 -4.27 23.19
C ALA A 475 -4.91 -4.77 23.40
N TYR A 476 -3.93 -3.98 23.00
CA TYR A 476 -2.50 -4.28 22.94
C TYR A 476 -1.68 -3.07 23.40
N PRO A 477 -1.76 -2.67 24.69
CA PRO A 477 -1.07 -1.48 25.19
C PRO A 477 0.45 -1.55 25.00
N TRP A 478 1.01 -2.75 24.97
CA TRP A 478 2.43 -3.01 24.72
C TRP A 478 2.87 -2.76 23.26
N ALA A 479 1.92 -2.60 22.33
CA ALA A 479 2.21 -2.33 20.91
C ALA A 479 1.87 -0.89 20.51
N HIS A 480 1.19 -0.13 21.37
CA HIS A 480 0.72 1.23 21.08
C HIS A 480 1.87 2.13 20.63
N ASN A 481 1.75 2.68 19.41
CA ASN A 481 2.76 3.51 18.74
C ASN A 481 4.20 2.96 18.86
N GLY A 482 4.35 1.63 18.91
CA GLY A 482 5.64 0.98 18.96
C GLY A 482 6.37 0.99 17.62
N VAL A 483 7.60 0.47 17.60
CA VAL A 483 8.40 0.33 16.37
C VAL A 483 9.10 -1.02 16.32
N GLN A 484 8.95 -1.72 15.19
CA GLN A 484 9.74 -2.85 14.75
C GLN A 484 9.78 -2.84 13.23
N ASP A 485 10.99 -2.94 12.68
CA ASP A 485 11.29 -2.96 11.23
C ASP A 485 12.58 -3.77 11.01
N GLU A 486 13.16 -3.70 9.81
CA GLU A 486 14.38 -4.41 9.45
C GLU A 486 15.60 -4.04 10.30
N GLU A 487 15.63 -2.83 10.89
CA GLU A 487 16.73 -2.37 11.75
C GLU A 487 16.85 -3.23 13.03
N PHE A 488 15.80 -3.96 13.39
CA PHE A 488 15.78 -4.91 14.51
C PHE A 488 16.45 -6.26 14.17
N ALA A 489 17.09 -6.39 13.00
CA ALA A 489 17.86 -7.57 12.62
C ALA A 489 19.03 -7.84 13.58
N SER A 490 19.53 -9.08 13.57
CA SER A 490 20.68 -9.46 14.40
C SER A 490 22.00 -9.01 13.78
N LEU A 491 22.96 -8.61 14.63
CA LEU A 491 24.38 -8.39 14.26
C LEU A 491 25.10 -9.62 13.67
N THR A 492 24.47 -10.80 13.74
CA THR A 492 24.96 -12.03 13.12
C THR A 492 24.04 -12.55 12.02
N GLY A 493 22.97 -11.81 11.71
CA GLY A 493 21.94 -12.16 10.74
C GLY A 493 22.39 -11.98 9.29
N VAL A 494 21.58 -12.47 8.35
CA VAL A 494 21.89 -12.38 6.92
C VAL A 494 21.89 -10.94 6.45
N LEU A 495 20.89 -10.13 6.85
CA LEU A 495 20.80 -8.71 6.47
C LEU A 495 22.10 -8.00 6.82
N TYR A 496 22.47 -7.92 8.11
CA TYR A 496 23.70 -7.26 8.56
C TYR A 496 24.96 -7.70 7.81
N ASN A 497 25.08 -8.98 7.45
CA ASN A 497 26.25 -9.50 6.74
C ASN A 497 26.20 -9.32 5.21
N SER A 498 25.06 -8.91 4.66
CA SER A 498 24.85 -8.77 3.22
C SER A 498 25.51 -7.51 2.64
N ALA A 499 25.67 -7.49 1.31
CA ALA A 499 26.18 -6.33 0.57
C ALA A 499 25.10 -5.31 0.22
N SER A 500 23.82 -5.69 0.29
CA SER A 500 22.68 -4.79 0.02
C SER A 500 22.40 -3.84 1.19
N THR A 501 22.86 -4.15 2.40
CA THR A 501 22.67 -3.26 3.55
C THR A 501 23.52 -2.00 3.45
N SER A 502 22.83 -0.86 3.48
CA SER A 502 23.46 0.46 3.48
C SER A 502 24.28 0.70 4.76
N ALA A 503 25.20 1.67 4.73
CA ALA A 503 25.93 2.07 5.93
C ALA A 503 24.99 2.57 7.04
N LYS A 504 23.95 3.35 6.67
CA LYS A 504 22.92 3.86 7.58
C LYS A 504 22.19 2.70 8.26
N THR A 505 21.74 1.70 7.49
CA THR A 505 21.05 0.52 8.01
C THR A 505 21.96 -0.31 8.91
N LYS A 506 23.26 -0.46 8.58
CA LYS A 506 24.22 -1.16 9.47
C LYS A 506 24.41 -0.44 10.80
N GLU A 507 24.58 0.88 10.76
CA GLU A 507 24.72 1.71 11.95
C GLU A 507 23.45 1.61 12.82
N ALA A 508 22.26 1.68 12.22
CA ALA A 508 20.99 1.51 12.94
C ALA A 508 20.86 0.12 13.61
N ILE A 509 21.21 -0.96 12.89
CA ILE A 509 21.21 -2.32 13.46
C ILE A 509 22.20 -2.41 14.65
N GLU A 510 23.36 -1.75 14.56
CA GLU A 510 24.33 -1.67 15.66
C GLU A 510 23.77 -0.94 16.88
N GLU A 511 23.15 0.23 16.67
CA GLU A 511 22.56 1.05 17.74
C GLU A 511 21.40 0.32 18.44
N ILE A 512 20.48 -0.29 17.69
CA ILE A 512 19.32 -1.02 18.22
C ILE A 512 19.75 -2.30 18.97
N ASN A 513 20.90 -2.89 18.65
CA ASN A 513 21.39 -4.09 19.36
C ASN A 513 22.32 -3.77 20.55
N ASP A 514 22.67 -2.50 20.76
CA ASP A 514 23.57 -2.07 21.83
C ASP A 514 22.79 -1.59 23.08
N PRO A 515 22.87 -2.30 24.23
CA PRO A 515 22.15 -1.91 25.44
C PRO A 515 22.64 -0.60 26.08
N ASP A 516 23.79 -0.07 25.67
CA ASP A 516 24.27 1.25 26.09
C ASP A 516 23.72 2.38 25.19
N GLN A 517 22.97 2.03 24.14
CA GLN A 517 22.30 2.93 23.19
C GLN A 517 20.78 2.65 23.14
N ASP A 518 20.26 2.19 22.01
CA ASP A 518 18.82 1.98 21.78
C ASP A 518 18.38 0.51 22.02
N GLY A 519 19.31 -0.36 22.38
CA GLY A 519 19.06 -1.76 22.67
C GLY A 519 18.61 -2.08 24.09
N CYS A 520 18.23 -3.33 24.29
CA CYS A 520 17.76 -3.85 25.57
C CYS A 520 18.78 -4.80 26.19
N SER A 521 18.87 -4.78 27.52
CA SER A 521 19.68 -5.76 28.29
C SER A 521 19.18 -7.21 28.12
N ASP A 522 17.90 -7.39 27.78
CA ASP A 522 17.30 -8.65 27.39
C ASP A 522 16.39 -8.47 26.17
N GLY A 523 16.79 -9.07 25.05
CA GLY A 523 16.00 -9.12 23.80
C GLY A 523 14.89 -10.19 23.79
N GLY A 524 14.65 -10.87 24.91
CA GLY A 524 13.67 -11.96 25.04
C GLY A 524 14.26 -13.36 25.07
N ASN A 525 15.58 -13.48 25.24
CA ASN A 525 16.31 -14.75 25.34
C ASN A 525 17.34 -14.77 26.50
N GLY A 526 17.28 -13.80 27.41
CA GLY A 526 18.22 -13.62 28.51
C GLY A 526 19.56 -13.02 28.10
N LYS A 527 19.65 -12.40 26.93
CA LYS A 527 20.88 -11.74 26.42
C LYS A 527 20.56 -10.35 25.84
N PRO A 528 21.55 -9.43 25.81
CA PRO A 528 21.37 -8.15 25.16
C PRO A 528 21.08 -8.28 23.65
N GLY A 529 20.37 -7.28 23.13
CA GLY A 529 20.07 -7.12 21.70
C GLY A 529 18.92 -6.15 21.50
N ALA A 530 18.36 -6.13 20.28
CA ALA A 530 17.16 -5.38 19.96
C ALA A 530 16.05 -5.57 21.00
N CYS A 531 15.32 -4.50 21.29
CA CYS A 531 14.22 -4.51 22.25
C CYS A 531 12.99 -5.27 21.69
N PRO A 532 12.26 -6.05 22.52
CA PRO A 532 10.89 -6.46 22.20
C PRO A 532 9.97 -5.26 21.96
N LEU A 533 8.88 -5.42 21.19
CA LEU A 533 7.92 -4.33 20.91
C LEU A 533 7.33 -3.76 22.20
N GLY A 534 7.10 -4.62 23.20
CA GLY A 534 6.64 -4.22 24.54
C GLY A 534 7.60 -3.33 25.32
N LYS A 535 8.78 -3.01 24.76
CA LYS A 535 9.79 -2.08 25.30
C LYS A 535 9.99 -0.84 24.43
N THR A 536 9.25 -0.72 23.34
CA THR A 536 9.31 0.43 22.43
C THR A 536 7.99 1.19 22.36
N VAL A 537 7.12 1.04 23.37
CA VAL A 537 5.82 1.73 23.45
C VAL A 537 6.05 3.23 23.26
N ASP A 538 5.17 3.88 22.50
CA ASP A 538 5.23 5.32 22.15
C ASP A 538 6.47 5.81 21.39
N ALA A 539 7.35 4.92 20.92
CA ALA A 539 8.51 5.31 20.12
C ALA A 539 8.12 6.10 18.85
N ARG A 540 6.93 5.87 18.30
CA ARG A 540 6.34 6.59 17.15
C ARG A 540 5.30 7.64 17.52
N SER A 541 4.96 7.90 18.80
CA SER A 541 3.98 8.93 19.17
C SER A 541 4.42 10.34 18.73
N LEU A 542 5.72 10.62 18.73
CA LEU A 542 6.30 11.86 18.18
C LEU A 542 6.59 11.81 16.67
N LYS A 543 6.14 10.78 15.95
CA LYS A 543 6.30 10.58 14.51
C LYS A 543 4.92 10.40 13.86
N ASP A 544 4.73 9.32 13.11
CA ASP A 544 3.51 9.02 12.35
C ASP A 544 2.54 8.12 13.16
N GLY A 545 2.94 7.66 14.35
CA GLY A 545 2.09 6.85 15.23
C GLY A 545 1.74 5.48 14.65
N ALA A 546 0.45 5.13 14.69
CA ALA A 546 -0.12 3.86 14.25
C ALA A 546 -0.27 3.76 12.71
N GLY A 547 0.71 4.23 11.93
CA GLY A 547 0.69 4.29 10.45
C GLY A 547 0.16 3.02 9.79
N PRO A 548 -1.06 3.04 9.20
CA PRO A 548 -1.60 1.91 8.45
C PRO A 548 -1.14 1.90 7.00
N GLU A 549 -0.71 0.72 6.55
CA GLU A 549 0.03 0.51 5.30
C GLU A 549 -0.92 0.09 4.16
N SER A 550 -1.38 -1.15 4.24
CA SER A 550 -2.32 -1.75 3.29
C SER A 550 -3.78 -1.55 3.70
N ILE A 551 -4.67 -1.29 2.74
CA ILE A 551 -6.14 -1.37 2.93
C ILE A 551 -6.81 -2.17 1.82
N VAL A 552 -7.62 -3.15 2.22
CA VAL A 552 -8.44 -3.96 1.32
C VAL A 552 -9.88 -4.00 1.79
N ALA A 553 -10.81 -4.06 0.85
CA ALA A 553 -12.22 -4.27 1.14
C ALA A 553 -12.66 -5.66 0.69
N GLY A 554 -13.70 -6.24 1.30
CA GLY A 554 -14.29 -7.53 0.89
C GLY A 554 -15.47 -7.99 1.73
N VAL A 555 -16.21 -8.99 1.24
CA VAL A 555 -17.40 -9.51 1.95
C VAL A 555 -17.07 -10.72 2.81
N ALA A 556 -17.34 -10.63 4.11
CA ALA A 556 -17.32 -11.77 5.02
C ALA A 556 -18.53 -11.74 5.97
N CYS A 557 -19.07 -12.93 6.26
CA CYS A 557 -20.29 -13.12 7.03
C CYS A 557 -21.50 -12.28 6.54
N GLY A 558 -21.53 -11.87 5.26
CA GLY A 558 -22.60 -11.04 4.70
C GLY A 558 -22.47 -9.54 5.01
N ARG A 559 -21.30 -9.10 5.47
CA ARG A 559 -20.95 -7.69 5.68
C ARG A 559 -19.86 -7.27 4.71
N LEU A 560 -19.95 -6.07 4.15
CA LEU A 560 -18.83 -5.45 3.45
C LEU A 560 -17.87 -4.89 4.49
N LEU A 561 -16.62 -5.36 4.44
CA LEU A 561 -15.57 -5.00 5.38
C LEU A 561 -14.49 -4.18 4.69
N ALA A 562 -13.84 -3.32 5.48
CA ALA A 562 -12.51 -2.81 5.19
C ALA A 562 -11.55 -3.41 6.23
N VAL A 563 -10.39 -3.86 5.77
CA VAL A 563 -9.31 -4.37 6.61
C VAL A 563 -8.05 -3.64 6.26
N THR A 564 -7.35 -3.17 7.28
CA THR A 564 -6.05 -2.53 7.15
C THR A 564 -5.14 -3.00 8.27
N ALA A 565 -3.83 -2.88 8.10
CA ALA A 565 -2.85 -3.21 9.14
C ALA A 565 -1.79 -2.13 9.26
N THR A 566 -1.30 -1.93 10.49
CA THR A 566 -0.21 -1.00 10.73
C THR A 566 1.14 -1.62 10.46
N GLU A 567 1.96 -0.85 9.78
CA GLU A 567 3.32 -1.12 9.33
C GLU A 567 4.17 -1.65 10.50
N LYS A 568 4.57 -0.77 11.43
CA LYS A 568 5.55 -1.12 12.47
C LYS A 568 5.00 -1.86 13.69
N GLN A 569 3.72 -1.66 14.02
CA GLN A 569 3.12 -2.33 15.18
C GLN A 569 2.43 -3.64 14.78
N GLY A 570 2.27 -3.94 13.48
CA GLY A 570 1.63 -5.16 13.01
C GLY A 570 0.24 -5.38 13.58
N THR A 571 -0.59 -4.33 13.67
CA THR A 571 -1.96 -4.43 14.21
C THR A 571 -2.98 -4.26 13.09
N ALA A 572 -3.80 -5.28 12.87
CA ALA A 572 -4.90 -5.26 11.92
C ALA A 572 -6.18 -4.65 12.54
N PHE A 573 -6.88 -3.82 11.78
CA PHE A 573 -8.15 -3.20 12.11
C PHE A 573 -9.21 -3.65 11.11
N VAL A 574 -10.33 -4.18 11.61
CA VAL A 574 -11.42 -4.69 10.78
C VAL A 574 -12.67 -3.83 11.00
N TYR A 575 -13.08 -3.11 9.96
CA TYR A 575 -14.26 -2.26 9.95
C TYR A 575 -15.39 -2.89 9.13
N ASP A 576 -16.61 -2.82 9.65
CA ASP A 576 -17.82 -2.98 8.85
C ASP A 576 -18.16 -1.65 8.18
N ILE A 577 -18.08 -1.62 6.85
CA ILE A 577 -18.35 -0.45 6.00
C ILE A 577 -19.66 -0.61 5.20
N SER A 578 -20.49 -1.60 5.54
CA SER A 578 -21.79 -1.83 4.86
C SER A 578 -22.71 -0.61 4.95
N THR A 579 -22.49 0.28 5.93
CA THR A 579 -23.08 1.61 5.99
C THR A 579 -21.96 2.65 5.91
N ILE A 580 -21.68 3.12 4.69
CA ILE A 580 -20.46 3.88 4.36
C ILE A 580 -20.32 5.21 5.11
N SER A 581 -21.44 5.80 5.55
CA SER A 581 -21.46 7.04 6.34
C SER A 581 -21.28 6.82 7.86
N SER A 582 -21.27 5.57 8.32
CA SER A 582 -21.05 5.21 9.71
C SER A 582 -20.36 3.84 9.84
N PRO A 583 -19.12 3.70 9.33
CA PRO A 583 -18.30 2.52 9.57
C PRO A 583 -18.20 2.17 11.06
N LYS A 584 -18.09 0.87 11.35
CA LYS A 584 -17.95 0.36 12.72
C LYS A 584 -16.71 -0.49 12.83
N LEU A 585 -15.79 -0.11 13.72
CA LEU A 585 -14.69 -0.99 14.10
C LEU A 585 -15.28 -2.24 14.78
N LEU A 586 -15.05 -3.41 14.21
CA LEU A 586 -15.53 -4.69 14.73
C LEU A 586 -14.56 -5.24 15.78
N PHE A 587 -13.29 -5.32 15.42
CA PHE A 587 -12.22 -5.78 16.29
C PHE A 587 -10.85 -5.33 15.77
N VAL A 588 -9.86 -5.42 16.65
CA VAL A 588 -8.43 -5.27 16.34
C VAL A 588 -7.71 -6.60 16.59
N HIS A 589 -6.62 -6.85 15.88
CA HIS A 589 -5.86 -8.09 16.00
C HIS A 589 -4.37 -7.85 15.79
N HIS A 590 -3.54 -8.25 16.75
CA HIS A 590 -2.09 -8.14 16.61
C HIS A 590 -1.53 -9.32 15.82
N LEU A 591 -0.76 -9.06 14.76
CA LEU A 591 -0.24 -10.05 13.82
C LEU A 591 0.99 -10.79 14.36
N SER A 592 1.81 -10.12 15.18
CA SER A 592 3.01 -10.70 15.83
C SER A 592 2.98 -10.68 17.38
N PRO A 593 2.11 -11.45 18.05
CA PRO A 593 2.00 -11.44 19.52
C PRO A 593 3.29 -11.87 20.26
N ALA A 594 4.17 -12.64 19.62
CA ALA A 594 5.48 -12.99 20.20
C ALA A 594 6.36 -11.74 20.43
N SER A 595 6.15 -10.67 19.65
CA SER A 595 6.89 -9.42 19.75
C SER A 595 6.72 -8.70 21.08
N GLU A 596 5.67 -9.01 21.86
CA GLU A 596 5.47 -8.44 23.20
C GLU A 596 6.69 -8.69 24.11
N THR A 597 7.25 -9.89 24.03
CA THR A 597 8.32 -10.35 24.95
C THR A 597 9.61 -10.74 24.25
N LYS A 598 9.60 -10.85 22.92
CA LYS A 598 10.77 -11.20 22.11
C LYS A 598 11.01 -10.14 21.06
N ASN A 599 12.28 -9.82 20.83
CA ASN A 599 12.63 -9.05 19.64
C ASN A 599 12.44 -9.87 18.35
N PRO A 600 12.37 -9.20 17.19
CA PRO A 600 12.08 -9.86 15.93
C PRO A 600 13.04 -11.01 15.60
N GLY A 601 14.35 -10.81 15.79
CA GLY A 601 15.36 -11.84 15.52
C GLY A 601 15.18 -13.11 16.35
N VAL A 602 14.88 -12.98 17.65
CA VAL A 602 14.61 -14.12 18.55
C VAL A 602 13.31 -14.81 18.16
N ALA A 603 12.22 -14.06 17.99
CA ALA A 603 10.93 -14.63 17.61
C ALA A 603 10.96 -15.33 16.25
N TYR A 604 11.75 -14.80 15.30
CA TYR A 604 11.95 -15.38 13.97
C TYR A 604 12.67 -16.72 14.04
N GLY A 605 13.77 -16.80 14.81
CA GLY A 605 14.52 -18.04 15.03
C GLY A 605 13.67 -19.16 15.64
N ASP A 606 12.73 -18.79 16.51
CA ASP A 606 11.78 -19.71 17.15
C ASP A 606 10.56 -20.07 16.27
N ARG A 607 10.43 -19.47 15.07
CA ARG A 607 9.24 -19.60 14.20
C ARG A 607 7.94 -19.18 14.89
N THR A 608 8.04 -18.18 15.76
CA THR A 608 6.91 -17.59 16.48
C THR A 608 6.61 -16.15 16.06
N LEU A 609 7.51 -15.52 15.31
CA LEU A 609 7.29 -14.18 14.77
C LEU A 609 6.06 -14.18 13.87
N GLY A 610 5.26 -13.12 13.97
CA GLY A 610 4.21 -12.88 12.99
C GLY A 610 4.60 -11.96 11.88
N ASP A 611 3.59 -11.30 11.33
CA ASP A 611 3.78 -10.35 10.24
C ASP A 611 4.26 -9.04 10.88
N ILE A 612 5.54 -8.76 10.67
CA ILE A 612 6.16 -7.45 10.85
C ILE A 612 6.22 -6.82 9.48
N ASP A 613 5.82 -5.56 9.45
CA ASP A 613 5.71 -4.76 8.25
C ASP A 613 4.73 -5.31 7.20
N PRO A 614 3.42 -5.35 7.51
CA PRO A 614 2.42 -5.87 6.59
C PRO A 614 2.13 -4.89 5.43
N GLU A 615 3.05 -4.88 4.46
CA GLU A 615 2.99 -4.08 3.21
C GLU A 615 1.82 -4.46 2.30
N SER A 616 1.36 -5.70 2.41
CA SER A 616 0.35 -6.23 1.49
C SER A 616 -0.70 -7.07 2.19
N ALA A 617 -1.94 -6.92 1.72
CA ALA A 617 -3.07 -7.70 2.20
C ALA A 617 -3.91 -8.20 1.02
N VAL A 618 -4.39 -9.44 1.11
CA VAL A 618 -5.29 -10.03 0.12
C VAL A 618 -6.55 -10.51 0.81
N PHE A 619 -7.66 -9.81 0.58
CA PHE A 619 -8.96 -10.25 1.07
C PHE A 619 -9.48 -11.43 0.25
N LEU A 620 -9.72 -12.56 0.92
CA LEU A 620 -10.22 -13.78 0.31
C LEU A 620 -11.69 -13.97 0.63
N GLU A 621 -12.57 -13.60 -0.29
CA GLU A 621 -13.97 -14.00 -0.16
C GLU A 621 -14.10 -15.52 -0.23
N SER A 622 -15.11 -16.05 0.43
CA SER A 622 -15.34 -17.50 0.56
C SER A 622 -15.28 -18.31 -0.76
N HIS A 623 -15.68 -17.74 -1.91
CA HIS A 623 -15.62 -18.43 -3.20
C HIS A 623 -14.22 -18.45 -3.85
N ASN A 624 -13.35 -17.52 -3.45
CA ASN A 624 -11.95 -17.44 -3.89
C ASN A 624 -11.00 -18.09 -2.88
N SER A 625 -11.41 -18.25 -1.63
CA SER A 625 -10.57 -18.78 -0.56
C SER A 625 -10.21 -20.27 -0.74
N PRO A 626 -8.98 -20.70 -0.39
CA PRO A 626 -8.55 -22.09 -0.52
C PRO A 626 -9.37 -23.06 0.38
N THR A 627 -10.01 -22.56 1.43
CA THR A 627 -10.81 -23.33 2.40
C THR A 627 -12.31 -23.26 2.17
N GLY A 628 -12.78 -22.36 1.29
CA GLY A 628 -14.20 -22.04 1.14
C GLY A 628 -14.76 -21.11 2.23
N ASN A 629 -13.94 -20.65 3.17
CA ASN A 629 -14.31 -19.67 4.20
C ASN A 629 -13.72 -18.30 3.86
N ALA A 630 -14.44 -17.22 4.11
CA ALA A 630 -13.89 -15.88 3.93
C ALA A 630 -12.73 -15.64 4.92
N GLY A 631 -11.69 -14.96 4.45
CA GLY A 631 -10.47 -14.73 5.21
C GLY A 631 -9.61 -13.64 4.60
N ILE A 632 -8.39 -13.52 5.09
CA ILE A 632 -7.42 -12.53 4.64
C ILE A 632 -6.00 -13.11 4.73
N MET A 633 -5.16 -12.76 3.76
CA MET A 633 -3.72 -12.99 3.83
C MET A 633 -3.01 -11.68 4.09
N PHE A 634 -1.99 -11.70 4.94
CA PHE A 634 -1.04 -10.60 5.12
C PHE A 634 0.34 -11.07 4.66
N GLY A 635 1.02 -10.24 3.87
CA GLY A 635 2.43 -10.38 3.53
C GLY A 635 3.24 -9.45 4.42
N GLY A 636 4.12 -10.00 5.25
CA GLY A 636 5.03 -9.21 6.07
C GLY A 636 6.40 -9.11 5.40
N ALA A 637 6.78 -7.93 4.91
CA ALA A 637 7.96 -7.74 4.08
C ALA A 637 9.27 -8.10 4.80
N TRP A 638 9.51 -7.48 5.96
CA TRP A 638 10.71 -7.72 6.76
C TRP A 638 10.65 -9.00 7.58
N SER A 639 9.46 -9.39 8.01
CA SER A 639 9.27 -10.70 8.62
C SER A 639 9.38 -11.84 7.61
N GLY A 640 9.29 -11.58 6.31
CA GLY A 640 9.28 -12.61 5.28
C GLY A 640 8.20 -13.66 5.54
N THR A 641 6.99 -13.24 5.90
CA THR A 641 5.88 -14.15 6.21
C THR A 641 4.68 -13.93 5.31
N VAL A 642 3.93 -15.01 5.07
CA VAL A 642 2.57 -14.96 4.55
C VAL A 642 1.66 -15.66 5.53
N SER A 643 0.77 -14.91 6.16
CA SER A 643 -0.16 -15.42 7.16
C SER A 643 -1.58 -15.42 6.64
N PHE A 644 -2.23 -16.58 6.69
CA PHE A 644 -3.62 -16.74 6.26
C PHE A 644 -4.53 -16.87 7.48
N TYR A 645 -5.51 -15.98 7.58
CA TYR A 645 -6.52 -15.92 8.63
C TYR A 645 -7.92 -16.14 8.07
N GLU A 646 -8.80 -16.73 8.86
CA GLU A 646 -10.24 -16.86 8.56
C GLU A 646 -11.08 -16.05 9.53
N PHE A 647 -12.10 -15.37 9.03
CA PHE A 647 -13.06 -14.64 9.85
C PHE A 647 -14.04 -15.58 10.55
N GLU A 648 -14.39 -15.25 11.80
CA GLU A 648 -15.36 -16.00 12.60
C GLU A 648 -16.50 -15.11 13.11
N ASP A 649 -17.72 -15.65 13.15
CA ASP A 649 -18.86 -14.99 13.79
C ASP A 649 -18.80 -15.08 15.34
N ALA A 650 -19.77 -14.46 16.02
CA ALA A 650 -19.86 -14.48 17.48
C ALA A 650 -19.97 -15.88 18.11
N SER A 651 -20.32 -16.91 17.33
CA SER A 651 -20.40 -18.31 17.78
C SER A 651 -19.13 -19.11 17.45
N GLY A 652 -18.10 -18.48 16.90
CA GLY A 652 -16.87 -19.14 16.45
C GLY A 652 -17.05 -19.92 15.13
N ASN A 653 -18.14 -19.70 14.39
CA ASN A 653 -18.29 -20.33 13.08
C ASN A 653 -17.50 -19.53 12.05
N LYS A 654 -16.79 -20.24 11.17
CA LYS A 654 -16.11 -19.62 10.03
C LYS A 654 -17.13 -18.95 9.09
N CYS A 655 -16.79 -17.77 8.59
CA CYS A 655 -17.60 -17.01 7.64
C CYS A 655 -17.66 -17.72 6.28
N ARG A 656 -18.49 -18.76 6.16
CA ARG A 656 -18.78 -19.44 4.89
C ARG A 656 -19.80 -18.68 4.07
N HIS A 657 -19.71 -18.81 2.74
CA HIS A 657 -20.85 -18.47 1.90
C HIS A 657 -22.01 -19.41 2.23
N ARG A 658 -23.10 -18.90 2.83
CA ARG A 658 -24.40 -19.56 2.69
C ARG A 658 -24.89 -19.17 1.30
N SER A 659 -24.83 -20.12 0.37
CA SER A 659 -25.40 -20.09 -0.99
C SER A 659 -25.79 -18.71 -1.52
N TYR A 660 -24.95 -18.13 -2.40
CA TYR A 660 -25.46 -17.29 -3.49
C TYR A 660 -26.31 -18.25 -4.32
N VAL A 661 -27.57 -18.44 -3.94
CA VAL A 661 -28.55 -18.89 -4.91
C VAL A 661 -28.60 -17.72 -5.86
N ASP A 662 -28.14 -17.96 -7.09
CA ASP A 662 -28.42 -17.16 -8.26
C ASP A 662 -29.94 -16.87 -8.24
N GLN A 663 -30.33 -15.77 -7.58
CA GLN A 663 -31.70 -15.30 -7.51
C GLN A 663 -31.93 -14.77 -8.90
N GLY A 664 -32.42 -15.68 -9.74
CA GLY A 664 -32.56 -15.47 -11.17
C GLY A 664 -33.10 -14.08 -11.46
N THR A 665 -32.28 -13.29 -12.12
CA THR A 665 -32.84 -12.52 -13.22
C THR A 665 -33.40 -13.57 -14.17
N SER A 666 -34.72 -13.62 -14.26
CA SER A 666 -35.39 -14.23 -15.39
C SER A 666 -34.91 -13.47 -16.63
N GLY A 667 -33.87 -13.99 -17.29
CA GLY A 667 -33.15 -13.26 -18.32
C GLY A 667 -32.02 -14.06 -18.96
N SER A 668 -32.36 -15.18 -19.59
CA SER A 668 -31.57 -15.85 -20.65
C SER A 668 -30.37 -16.69 -20.20
N VAL A 669 -30.67 -17.89 -19.67
CA VAL A 669 -29.77 -19.03 -19.82
C VAL A 669 -29.84 -19.50 -21.28
N CYS A 670 -28.75 -19.36 -22.03
CA CYS A 670 -28.57 -20.02 -23.33
C CYS A 670 -28.34 -21.52 -23.12
N PHE A 671 -29.40 -22.25 -22.77
CA PHE A 671 -29.51 -23.67 -23.13
C PHE A 671 -29.95 -23.72 -24.59
N PHE A 672 -29.00 -23.84 -25.51
CA PHE A 672 -29.33 -24.45 -26.81
C PHE A 672 -29.52 -25.94 -26.57
N ASP A 673 -30.78 -26.29 -26.32
CA ASP A 673 -31.28 -27.64 -26.27
C ASP A 673 -31.20 -28.24 -27.69
N ILE A 674 -30.09 -28.93 -27.99
CA ILE A 674 -29.81 -29.57 -29.29
C ILE A 674 -30.88 -30.62 -29.66
N MET A 675 -31.70 -31.09 -28.71
CA MET A 675 -32.82 -31.99 -28.99
C MET A 675 -34.08 -31.29 -29.51
N SER A 676 -34.32 -30.02 -29.18
CA SER A 676 -35.55 -29.32 -29.57
C SER A 676 -35.47 -28.73 -30.98
N ALA A 677 -34.27 -28.40 -31.47
CA ALA A 677 -34.06 -28.00 -32.87
C ALA A 677 -34.11 -29.18 -33.86
N LEU A 678 -33.81 -30.41 -33.41
CA LEU A 678 -33.86 -31.60 -34.26
C LEU A 678 -35.31 -32.06 -34.52
N VAL A 679 -36.22 -31.86 -33.57
CA VAL A 679 -37.64 -32.24 -33.71
C VAL A 679 -38.41 -31.25 -34.61
N ILE A 680 -38.01 -29.98 -34.63
CA ILE A 680 -38.65 -28.97 -35.49
C ILE A 680 -38.12 -29.05 -36.94
N MET A 681 -36.86 -29.45 -37.16
CA MET A 681 -36.35 -29.68 -38.52
C MET A 681 -36.81 -31.00 -39.15
N LEU A 682 -37.18 -32.03 -38.36
CA LEU A 682 -37.73 -33.27 -38.91
C LEU A 682 -39.22 -33.17 -39.30
N ALA A 683 -39.94 -32.15 -38.84
CA ALA A 683 -41.35 -31.91 -39.20
C ALA A 683 -41.54 -31.05 -40.47
N ALA A 684 -40.46 -30.59 -41.10
CA ALA A 684 -40.49 -29.82 -42.34
C ALA A 684 -39.92 -30.58 -43.56
N VAL A 685 -39.63 -31.89 -43.41
CA VAL A 685 -39.12 -32.76 -44.49
C VAL A 685 -39.90 -34.10 -44.55
N ILE A 686 -41.18 -34.12 -44.15
CA ILE A 686 -42.15 -35.18 -44.51
C ILE A 686 -43.37 -34.53 -45.16
#